data_AF-A0A0N5AVB9-F1
#
_entry.id   AF-A0A0N5AVB9-F1
#
_cell.length_a   1.000
_cell.length_b   1.000
_cell.length_c   1.000
_cell.angle_alpha   90.00
_cell.angle_beta   90.00
_cell.angle_gamma   90.00
#
_symmetry.space_group_name_H-M   'P 1'
#
loop_
_entity.id
_entity.type
_entity.pdbx_description
1 polymer ?
#
loop_
_entity_poly.entity_id
_entity_poly.type
_entity_poly.pdbx_seq_one_letter_code
_entity_poly.pdbx_strand_id
1 'polypeptide(L)'
;MLRGNVFSSNIDEYDEFQDFDEVEDYLEAEGPGEETKYIYRSICKDDNGRLQILAGFDCRRQVAVGRFRNAVNLTGWSFLEIETFSSYPADEQAYAAGVLEGNLTKALIANHIENTVADACKNYTKYCKRVHAFMKSNMEWIKTKVLEKNLTDKYWLQVRRTMFQLTGMYHGYDGVALVPDMSFDLHPILMMNSNGEFYDLDRKFNKTRDPTEIPGRCSGLVKVTPENKDLLFSQVTMSGFQFMLRILKMYKFGYDKQKVPGHIESFSSYPGVLFSSDDFVLLSSGLAALETTITVYDKSLFSFTTDKDQIPMWMRAIVANQLAKSGKEWCEIFSRYNSGTYNNQWVVVDYKNFNPKQPLPYFGLLYVLEQLPGFVEYRDMTWYLRKYSYFPSYNIPYFKRITKRSGAGKYADKVGDWSRWGKCPRAKIFERDHSTVVDLNTLTRLMRYNDYTHDEFSRCNCTPPYTAEAAISARGDLNPKDGKYEFAGMGHVNHGAIDYKGTDYALFMQLRFRAISSPAYDNVSPFQWSKFDMGANIKHIGHPDLWKFAAVEPVWETPDVKGRICHRYLAFVTFIDFIDSILSSNAYCIESEDDDQTEHNASDLELDDSEDDVIFTKKKQKQGPGRETKYTYSSICKNEEGQMRILPGFDCRRQVAVGRFQNAINITGWSFLEIETMAEYPPEEQAYAAGVLEGFLTKELIGYHLENTVLHSCENYTIYCDKLHNFMHENMNWIRETLSTKSPNDAYWAQINRTLHQLTGVYHGYDGTPLSPMISYELHPILEINSMGEFFDLEKKFNKTVDPTTLRESCSGLVKIAPNNADLFFSHVTMNGFQYMTRVLKMYKFGYNTTQVPGHTYSFSSYPGMIYSSDDFLLTSAGNSNPKHSLSFSYPILKIPMWIRVKNANELARDGEQWCDIFSLYNSGTYNNQWLVVDYKNFKPGKPIPDTGLLYVLEQLPSRNLCSGYIVYRDLTDVLKRKTYFPSYNIPWFSSITKRSGLAKHAKKYGNWFRWGKCPRARIFERDHHKVVDIDTLTELMRYNDYKHDEFSRCNCTPPYTAEAAISARGDLNLPDGKYEFQGMGHVNHGALDYKARIQFRPN
;
A
#
# COMPACT_ATOMS: atom_id res chain seq x y z
N MET A 1 -33.14 -17.95 -53.36
CA MET A 1 -33.04 -16.79 -54.26
C MET A 1 -33.38 -15.53 -53.46
N LEU A 2 -33.61 -14.38 -54.10
CA LEU A 2 -33.85 -13.07 -53.49
C LEU A 2 -35.20 -12.97 -52.74
N ARG A 3 -35.22 -12.09 -51.72
CA ARG A 3 -36.29 -11.17 -51.25
C ARG A 3 -37.78 -11.60 -51.34
N GLY A 4 -38.50 -11.42 -50.23
CA GLY A 4 -39.96 -11.28 -50.18
C GLY A 4 -40.42 -10.67 -48.84
N ASN A 5 -41.15 -9.55 -48.87
CA ASN A 5 -41.64 -8.81 -47.69
C ASN A 5 -43.14 -9.08 -47.42
N VAL A 6 -43.63 -8.57 -46.27
CA VAL A 6 -45.02 -8.11 -45.96
C VAL A 6 -45.91 -9.00 -45.07
N PHE A 7 -45.92 -8.63 -43.77
CA PHE A 7 -47.04 -8.42 -42.83
C PHE A 7 -48.22 -9.43 -42.60
N SER A 8 -48.31 -9.84 -41.31
CA SER A 8 -49.46 -9.66 -40.37
C SER A 8 -50.60 -10.68 -40.22
N SER A 9 -51.02 -10.83 -38.94
CA SER A 9 -52.24 -11.48 -38.39
C SER A 9 -52.39 -13.00 -38.58
N ASN A 10 -52.87 -13.81 -37.62
CA ASN A 10 -53.32 -13.59 -36.22
C ASN A 10 -53.19 -14.94 -35.44
N ILE A 11 -52.85 -14.98 -34.13
CA ILE A 11 -53.78 -15.14 -32.97
C ILE A 11 -54.62 -16.43 -33.07
N ASP A 12 -54.53 -17.46 -32.20
CA ASP A 12 -53.78 -17.71 -30.93
C ASP A 12 -53.09 -19.11 -31.00
N GLU A 13 -52.60 -19.85 -29.98
CA GLU A 13 -52.62 -19.89 -28.49
C GLU A 13 -51.23 -20.39 -27.99
N TYR A 14 -50.77 -20.44 -26.73
CA TYR A 14 -51.31 -20.32 -25.35
C TYR A 14 -50.24 -19.68 -24.40
N ASP A 15 -50.63 -19.34 -23.16
CA ASP A 15 -49.77 -18.75 -22.11
C ASP A 15 -49.31 -19.74 -21.01
N GLU A 16 -48.13 -19.49 -20.44
CA GLU A 16 -47.92 -19.23 -18.98
C GLU A 16 -46.44 -18.92 -18.67
N PHE A 17 -46.11 -17.64 -18.46
CA PHE A 17 -44.88 -17.16 -17.81
C PHE A 17 -45.21 -15.80 -17.18
N GLN A 18 -45.29 -15.72 -15.84
CA GLN A 18 -45.51 -14.46 -15.13
C GLN A 18 -44.25 -13.95 -14.42
N ASP A 19 -43.97 -12.68 -14.67
CA ASP A 19 -43.66 -11.60 -13.73
C ASP A 19 -42.59 -11.82 -12.65
N PHE A 20 -41.54 -11.01 -12.73
CA PHE A 20 -40.91 -10.36 -11.57
C PHE A 20 -40.21 -9.04 -11.99
N ASP A 21 -41.04 -8.09 -12.44
CA ASP A 21 -40.79 -6.67 -12.15
C ASP A 21 -41.03 -6.45 -10.63
N GLU A 22 -40.60 -5.39 -9.96
CA GLU A 22 -39.91 -4.15 -10.38
C GLU A 22 -39.15 -3.59 -9.15
N VAL A 23 -37.95 -3.03 -9.34
CA VAL A 23 -37.41 -1.97 -8.46
C VAL A 23 -36.56 -1.02 -9.32
N GLU A 24 -37.21 -0.22 -10.15
CA GLU A 24 -36.57 0.95 -10.77
C GLU A 24 -36.54 2.10 -9.76
N ASP A 25 -35.35 2.37 -9.20
CA ASP A 25 -35.10 3.59 -8.44
C ASP A 25 -34.75 4.73 -9.41
N TYR A 26 -35.52 5.82 -9.39
CA TYR A 26 -35.56 6.82 -10.45
C TYR A 26 -34.18 7.47 -10.70
N LEU A 27 -33.58 7.16 -11.86
CA LEU A 27 -32.50 7.93 -12.46
C LEU A 27 -33.04 8.75 -13.62
N GLU A 28 -32.76 10.05 -13.66
CA GLU A 28 -32.91 10.83 -14.89
C GLU A 28 -32.06 10.18 -15.99
N ALA A 29 -32.62 10.03 -17.20
CA ALA A 29 -32.01 9.25 -18.27
C ALA A 29 -30.81 9.99 -18.90
N GLU A 30 -29.65 9.91 -18.24
CA GLU A 30 -28.34 10.30 -18.77
C GLU A 30 -28.09 9.60 -20.12
N GLY A 31 -27.73 10.35 -21.16
CA GLY A 31 -27.52 9.78 -22.50
C GLY A 31 -26.32 8.82 -22.55
N PRO A 32 -26.26 7.86 -23.50
CA PRO A 32 -25.10 6.98 -23.63
C PRO A 32 -23.80 7.76 -23.89
N GLY A 33 -22.89 7.75 -22.91
CA GLY A 33 -21.67 8.55 -22.86
C GLY A 33 -21.69 9.68 -21.82
N GLU A 34 -22.84 9.95 -21.20
CA GLU A 34 -23.07 11.04 -20.25
C GLU A 34 -23.16 10.54 -18.79
N GLU A 35 -22.93 9.26 -18.54
CA GLU A 35 -23.25 8.63 -17.26
C GLU A 35 -22.36 9.19 -16.10
N THR A 36 -22.99 9.54 -14.97
CA THR A 36 -22.29 10.11 -13.81
C THR A 36 -21.86 9.09 -12.77
N LYS A 37 -22.54 7.93 -12.72
CA LYS A 37 -22.36 6.87 -11.72
C LYS A 37 -21.65 5.64 -12.32
N TYR A 38 -21.02 4.83 -11.47
CA TYR A 38 -20.49 3.52 -11.85
C TYR A 38 -21.61 2.46 -11.84
N ILE A 39 -21.61 1.58 -12.84
CA ILE A 39 -22.35 0.32 -12.83
C ILE A 39 -21.45 -0.83 -12.39
N TYR A 40 -22.06 -1.81 -11.72
CA TYR A 40 -21.34 -2.91 -11.06
C TYR A 40 -21.79 -4.28 -11.58
N ARG A 41 -20.82 -5.16 -11.84
CA ARG A 41 -21.05 -6.59 -12.16
C ARG A 41 -20.06 -7.47 -11.41
N SER A 42 -20.52 -8.62 -10.94
CA SER A 42 -19.71 -9.62 -10.23
C SER A 42 -19.64 -10.93 -11.01
N ILE A 43 -18.48 -11.58 -11.03
CA ILE A 43 -18.36 -12.98 -11.46
C ILE A 43 -18.40 -13.86 -10.22
N CYS A 44 -19.43 -14.70 -10.16
CA CYS A 44 -19.71 -15.59 -9.03
C CYS A 44 -19.59 -17.04 -9.47
N LYS A 45 -19.28 -17.95 -8.54
CA LYS A 45 -19.61 -19.36 -8.72
C LYS A 45 -21.02 -19.67 -8.23
N ASP A 46 -21.77 -20.45 -9.00
CA ASP A 46 -22.95 -21.14 -8.50
C ASP A 46 -22.55 -22.29 -7.55
N ASP A 47 -23.53 -23.07 -7.07
CA ASP A 47 -23.25 -24.22 -6.21
C ASP A 47 -22.54 -25.37 -6.96
N ASN A 48 -22.78 -25.50 -8.27
CA ASN A 48 -22.09 -26.45 -9.17
C ASN A 48 -20.65 -26.03 -9.56
N GLY A 49 -20.20 -24.84 -9.16
CA GLY A 49 -18.88 -24.29 -9.47
C GLY A 49 -18.73 -23.63 -10.86
N ARG A 50 -19.83 -23.45 -11.59
CA ARG A 50 -19.93 -22.73 -12.88
C ARG A 50 -19.85 -21.22 -12.64
N LEU A 51 -19.32 -20.47 -13.61
CA LEU A 51 -19.26 -19.01 -13.54
C LEU A 51 -20.57 -18.37 -14.03
N GLN A 52 -21.06 -17.38 -13.30
CA GLN A 52 -22.22 -16.54 -13.66
C GLN A 52 -21.92 -15.06 -13.44
N ILE A 53 -22.54 -14.19 -14.23
CA ILE A 53 -22.46 -12.73 -14.07
C ILE A 53 -23.68 -12.28 -13.25
N LEU A 54 -23.47 -11.64 -12.11
CA LEU A 54 -24.52 -11.02 -11.29
C LEU A 54 -24.40 -9.49 -11.31
N ALA A 55 -25.53 -8.81 -11.08
CA ALA A 55 -25.56 -7.37 -10.86
C ALA A 55 -25.02 -7.01 -9.45
N GLY A 56 -24.38 -5.85 -9.32
CA GLY A 56 -23.94 -5.37 -8.01
C GLY A 56 -22.84 -6.23 -7.38
N PHE A 57 -22.90 -6.33 -6.05
CA PHE A 57 -21.92 -7.01 -5.20
C PHE A 57 -22.48 -8.26 -4.50
N ASP A 58 -23.75 -8.63 -4.69
CA ASP A 58 -24.32 -9.83 -4.06
C ASP A 58 -23.72 -11.10 -4.68
N CYS A 59 -22.69 -11.62 -4.02
CA CYS A 59 -21.84 -12.65 -4.60
C CYS A 59 -21.06 -13.41 -3.52
N ARG A 60 -21.73 -14.37 -2.85
CA ARG A 60 -21.13 -15.21 -1.79
C ARG A 60 -19.88 -16.00 -2.23
N ARG A 61 -19.69 -16.18 -3.55
CA ARG A 61 -18.57 -16.92 -4.17
C ARG A 61 -17.86 -16.07 -5.26
N GLN A 62 -17.49 -14.82 -4.94
CA GLN A 62 -16.94 -13.83 -5.87
C GLN A 62 -15.51 -14.15 -6.36
N VAL A 63 -15.37 -14.42 -7.65
CA VAL A 63 -14.09 -14.62 -8.37
C VAL A 63 -13.48 -13.28 -8.75
N ALA A 64 -14.32 -12.36 -9.23
CA ALA A 64 -13.96 -11.00 -9.61
C ALA A 64 -15.16 -10.06 -9.51
N VAL A 65 -14.90 -8.75 -9.46
CA VAL A 65 -15.90 -7.68 -9.57
C VAL A 65 -15.39 -6.59 -10.51
N GLY A 66 -16.29 -6.04 -11.32
CA GLY A 66 -16.03 -5.00 -12.29
C GLY A 66 -16.92 -3.79 -12.03
N ARG A 67 -16.30 -2.61 -12.07
CA ARG A 67 -16.91 -1.28 -11.94
C ARG A 67 -16.69 -0.58 -13.27
N PHE A 68 -17.75 -0.13 -13.94
CA PHE A 68 -17.62 0.60 -15.20
C PHE A 68 -18.47 1.87 -15.19
N ARG A 69 -17.89 2.98 -15.65
CA ARG A 69 -18.58 4.23 -15.91
C ARG A 69 -18.23 4.68 -17.32
N ASN A 70 -19.21 4.66 -18.21
CA ASN A 70 -19.14 5.36 -19.49
C ASN A 70 -19.25 6.87 -19.21
N ALA A 71 -18.40 7.69 -19.84
CA ALA A 71 -18.37 9.14 -19.60
C ALA A 71 -17.73 9.91 -20.77
N VAL A 72 -17.76 9.31 -21.98
CA VAL A 72 -17.05 9.82 -23.16
C VAL A 72 -17.60 11.17 -23.64
N ASN A 73 -18.89 11.45 -23.46
CA ASN A 73 -19.51 12.73 -23.80
C ASN A 73 -19.26 13.83 -22.74
N LEU A 74 -18.93 13.45 -21.50
CA LEU A 74 -18.56 14.40 -20.44
C LEU A 74 -17.05 14.71 -20.41
N THR A 75 -16.21 13.73 -20.71
CA THR A 75 -14.76 13.77 -20.40
C THR A 75 -13.84 13.29 -21.52
N GLY A 76 -14.40 12.73 -22.60
CA GLY A 76 -13.65 12.01 -23.64
C GLY A 76 -13.06 10.67 -23.18
N TRP A 77 -13.27 10.26 -21.93
CA TRP A 77 -12.85 8.98 -21.35
C TRP A 77 -14.06 8.21 -20.80
N SER A 78 -13.98 6.88 -20.80
CA SER A 78 -14.73 6.04 -19.86
C SER A 78 -13.77 5.48 -18.80
N PHE A 79 -14.31 4.96 -17.70
CA PHE A 79 -13.55 4.48 -16.54
C PHE A 79 -13.92 3.02 -16.27
N LEU A 80 -12.92 2.16 -16.13
CA LEU A 80 -13.12 0.72 -15.88
C LEU A 80 -12.17 0.24 -14.78
N GLU A 81 -12.72 -0.44 -13.79
CA GLU A 81 -11.95 -1.03 -12.69
C GLU A 81 -12.34 -2.50 -12.48
N ILE A 82 -11.36 -3.40 -12.56
CA ILE A 82 -11.57 -4.84 -12.35
C ILE A 82 -10.73 -5.31 -11.17
N GLU A 83 -11.36 -5.94 -10.17
CA GLU A 83 -10.72 -6.52 -9.00
C GLU A 83 -10.97 -8.04 -8.97
N THR A 84 -9.92 -8.86 -8.83
CA THR A 84 -10.04 -10.32 -8.73
C THR A 84 -9.58 -10.84 -7.38
N PHE A 85 -10.16 -11.95 -6.92
CA PHE A 85 -9.98 -12.40 -5.54
C PHE A 85 -9.07 -13.63 -5.41
N SER A 86 -8.09 -13.54 -4.51
CA SER A 86 -7.06 -14.57 -4.29
C SER A 86 -7.58 -15.92 -3.74
N SER A 87 -8.89 -16.07 -3.57
CA SER A 87 -9.55 -17.32 -3.20
C SER A 87 -9.67 -18.32 -4.36
N TYR A 88 -9.38 -17.87 -5.60
CA TYR A 88 -9.60 -18.62 -6.84
C TYR A 88 -8.30 -18.82 -7.63
N PRO A 89 -8.20 -19.85 -8.50
CA PRO A 89 -7.02 -20.06 -9.34
C PRO A 89 -6.70 -18.82 -10.17
N ALA A 90 -5.42 -18.45 -10.29
CA ALA A 90 -5.01 -17.24 -11.00
C ALA A 90 -5.40 -17.24 -12.50
N ASP A 91 -5.48 -18.42 -13.12
CA ASP A 91 -5.95 -18.58 -14.50
C ASP A 91 -7.47 -18.28 -14.62
N GLU A 92 -8.25 -18.68 -13.62
CA GLU A 92 -9.69 -18.42 -13.50
C GLU A 92 -9.96 -16.94 -13.14
N GLN A 93 -9.13 -16.34 -12.30
CA GLN A 93 -9.15 -14.90 -12.02
C GLN A 93 -8.89 -14.08 -13.30
N ALA A 94 -7.88 -14.48 -14.09
CA ALA A 94 -7.56 -13.84 -15.37
C ALA A 94 -8.76 -13.90 -16.33
N TYR A 95 -9.35 -15.09 -16.48
CA TYR A 95 -10.56 -15.30 -17.27
C TYR A 95 -11.74 -14.42 -16.79
N ALA A 96 -12.05 -14.44 -15.50
CA ALA A 96 -13.14 -13.65 -14.92
C ALA A 96 -12.95 -12.13 -15.11
N ALA A 97 -11.72 -11.63 -15.02
CA ALA A 97 -11.41 -10.24 -15.32
C ALA A 97 -11.69 -9.88 -16.79
N GLY A 98 -11.36 -10.79 -17.71
CA GLY A 98 -11.72 -10.68 -19.12
C GLY A 98 -13.22 -10.60 -19.33
N VAL A 99 -13.98 -11.55 -18.75
CA VAL A 99 -15.46 -11.61 -18.88
C VAL A 99 -16.10 -10.30 -18.43
N LEU A 100 -15.64 -9.72 -17.32
CA LEU A 100 -16.18 -8.46 -16.81
C LEU A 100 -15.94 -7.29 -17.77
N GLU A 101 -14.73 -7.11 -18.31
CA GLU A 101 -14.51 -6.05 -19.30
C GLU A 101 -15.33 -6.29 -20.57
N GLY A 102 -15.33 -7.53 -21.10
CA GLY A 102 -16.09 -7.89 -22.29
C GLY A 102 -17.58 -7.62 -22.15
N ASN A 103 -18.15 -7.89 -20.98
CA ASN A 103 -19.55 -7.67 -20.67
C ASN A 103 -19.87 -6.18 -20.39
N LEU A 104 -19.16 -5.55 -19.44
CA LEU A 104 -19.41 -4.16 -19.03
C LEU A 104 -19.18 -3.16 -20.17
N THR A 105 -18.18 -3.41 -21.03
CA THR A 105 -17.79 -2.47 -22.10
C THR A 105 -18.30 -2.89 -23.49
N LYS A 106 -19.21 -3.89 -23.56
CA LYS A 106 -19.68 -4.52 -24.82
C LYS A 106 -20.05 -3.53 -25.93
N ALA A 107 -20.82 -2.49 -25.61
CA ALA A 107 -21.21 -1.46 -26.57
C ALA A 107 -20.01 -0.65 -27.10
N LEU A 108 -19.07 -0.28 -26.22
CA LEU A 108 -17.85 0.42 -26.63
C LEU A 108 -16.90 -0.47 -27.43
N ILE A 109 -16.83 -1.77 -27.12
CA ILE A 109 -16.06 -2.75 -27.91
C ILE A 109 -16.61 -2.84 -29.33
N ALA A 110 -17.94 -2.95 -29.50
CA ALA A 110 -18.56 -2.99 -30.82
C ALA A 110 -18.26 -1.71 -31.64
N ASN A 111 -18.41 -0.53 -31.02
CA ASN A 111 -18.08 0.75 -31.63
C ASN A 111 -16.58 0.84 -32.02
N HIS A 112 -15.67 0.37 -31.17
CA HIS A 112 -14.23 0.41 -31.44
C HIS A 112 -13.82 -0.57 -32.55
N ILE A 113 -14.44 -1.76 -32.63
CA ILE A 113 -14.27 -2.72 -33.73
C ILE A 113 -14.68 -2.10 -35.06
N GLU A 114 -15.83 -1.42 -35.11
CA GLU A 114 -16.29 -0.72 -36.32
C GLU A 114 -15.35 0.43 -36.71
N ASN A 115 -14.88 1.22 -35.76
CA ASN A 115 -13.98 2.36 -36.03
C ASN A 115 -12.56 1.94 -36.47
N THR A 116 -12.10 0.73 -36.12
CA THR A 116 -10.67 0.35 -36.27
C THR A 116 -10.39 -0.94 -37.03
N VAL A 117 -11.20 -1.98 -36.90
CA VAL A 117 -10.91 -3.34 -37.42
C VAL A 117 -11.83 -3.74 -38.57
N ALA A 118 -13.10 -3.36 -38.56
CA ALA A 118 -14.11 -3.86 -39.50
C ALA A 118 -13.74 -3.63 -40.98
N ASP A 119 -13.21 -2.44 -41.32
CA ASP A 119 -12.77 -2.10 -42.68
C ASP A 119 -11.29 -2.42 -42.96
N ALA A 120 -10.49 -2.89 -41.99
CA ALA A 120 -9.03 -3.02 -42.12
C ALA A 120 -8.55 -3.96 -43.25
N CYS A 121 -9.40 -4.89 -43.69
CA CYS A 121 -9.13 -5.79 -44.82
C CYS A 121 -9.83 -5.42 -46.14
N LYS A 122 -10.60 -4.34 -46.16
CA LYS A 122 -11.26 -3.80 -47.36
C LYS A 122 -10.20 -3.39 -48.38
N ASN A 123 -10.34 -3.84 -49.63
CA ASN A 123 -9.34 -3.73 -50.69
C ASN A 123 -7.99 -4.46 -50.43
N TYR A 124 -7.70 -4.87 -49.18
CA TYR A 124 -6.44 -5.45 -48.72
C TYR A 124 -6.43 -6.99 -48.60
N THR A 125 -7.42 -7.69 -49.15
CA THR A 125 -7.63 -9.15 -48.99
C THR A 125 -6.39 -10.02 -49.21
N LYS A 126 -5.56 -9.75 -50.23
CA LYS A 126 -4.30 -10.47 -50.48
C LYS A 126 -3.24 -10.25 -49.39
N TYR A 127 -3.20 -9.06 -48.78
CA TYR A 127 -2.36 -8.75 -47.62
C TYR A 127 -2.92 -9.44 -46.37
N CYS A 128 -4.21 -9.30 -46.08
CA CYS A 128 -4.84 -9.93 -44.91
C CYS A 128 -4.67 -11.45 -44.89
N LYS A 129 -4.80 -12.13 -46.04
CA LYS A 129 -4.52 -13.58 -46.13
C LYS A 129 -3.09 -13.96 -45.70
N ARG A 130 -2.10 -13.07 -45.84
CA ARG A 130 -0.72 -13.30 -45.35
C ARG A 130 -0.58 -13.02 -43.86
N VAL A 131 -1.05 -11.86 -43.38
CA VAL A 131 -0.89 -11.50 -41.96
C VAL A 131 -1.76 -12.36 -41.04
N HIS A 132 -2.99 -12.73 -41.43
CA HIS A 132 -3.82 -13.67 -40.67
C HIS A 132 -3.18 -15.07 -40.62
N ALA A 133 -2.55 -15.54 -41.70
CA ALA A 133 -1.83 -16.82 -41.68
C ALA A 133 -0.60 -16.78 -40.74
N PHE A 134 0.13 -15.66 -40.73
CA PHE A 134 1.24 -15.43 -39.80
C PHE A 134 0.77 -15.37 -38.34
N MET A 135 -0.27 -14.59 -38.04
CA MET A 135 -0.84 -14.48 -36.70
C MET A 135 -1.41 -15.82 -36.21
N LYS A 136 -2.15 -16.57 -37.03
CA LYS A 136 -2.64 -17.90 -36.63
C LYS A 136 -1.51 -18.89 -36.40
N SER A 137 -0.48 -18.90 -37.25
CA SER A 137 0.70 -19.77 -37.03
C SER A 137 1.44 -19.41 -35.73
N ASN A 138 1.50 -18.12 -35.39
CA ASN A 138 2.06 -17.64 -34.12
C ASN A 138 1.20 -18.03 -32.92
N MET A 139 -0.12 -17.87 -32.97
CA MET A 139 -1.01 -18.26 -31.88
C MET A 139 -1.00 -19.79 -31.63
N GLU A 140 -0.94 -20.62 -32.67
CA GLU A 140 -0.76 -22.07 -32.53
C GLU A 140 0.62 -22.44 -31.96
N TRP A 141 1.69 -21.69 -32.27
CA TRP A 141 3.00 -21.86 -31.61
C TRP A 141 2.96 -21.42 -30.14
N ILE A 142 2.33 -20.29 -29.79
CA ILE A 142 2.15 -19.82 -28.41
C ILE A 142 1.37 -20.86 -27.59
N LYS A 143 0.23 -21.35 -28.12
CA LYS A 143 -0.57 -22.45 -27.57
C LYS A 143 0.27 -23.70 -27.30
N THR A 144 1.05 -24.12 -28.30
CA THR A 144 1.97 -25.26 -28.17
C THR A 144 2.94 -25.05 -27.00
N LYS A 145 3.53 -23.86 -26.85
CA LYS A 145 4.45 -23.57 -25.73
C LYS A 145 3.75 -23.39 -24.39
N VAL A 146 2.55 -22.81 -24.34
CA VAL A 146 1.74 -22.72 -23.11
C VAL A 146 1.33 -24.10 -22.58
N LEU A 147 1.20 -25.09 -23.46
CA LEU A 147 0.91 -26.50 -23.10
C LEU A 147 2.18 -27.32 -22.80
N GLU A 148 3.29 -27.09 -23.50
CA GLU A 148 4.58 -27.75 -23.25
C GLU A 148 5.26 -27.31 -21.94
N LYS A 149 5.07 -26.05 -21.52
CA LYS A 149 5.91 -25.43 -20.48
C LYS A 149 5.43 -25.77 -19.07
N ASN A 150 6.37 -26.18 -18.23
CA ASN A 150 6.15 -26.45 -16.81
C ASN A 150 5.57 -25.19 -16.12
N LEU A 151 4.57 -25.39 -15.27
CA LEU A 151 3.90 -24.37 -14.45
C LEU A 151 4.86 -23.58 -13.52
N THR A 152 6.13 -24.00 -13.42
CA THR A 152 7.19 -23.26 -12.71
C THR A 152 7.86 -22.14 -13.54
N ASP A 153 7.77 -22.13 -14.88
CA ASP A 153 8.26 -20.97 -15.67
C ASP A 153 7.25 -19.82 -15.56
N LYS A 154 7.55 -18.90 -14.64
CA LYS A 154 6.77 -17.69 -14.35
C LYS A 154 6.41 -16.88 -15.60
N TYR A 155 7.26 -16.89 -16.63
CA TYR A 155 7.01 -16.13 -17.85
C TYR A 155 5.89 -16.77 -18.67
N TRP A 156 6.00 -18.07 -18.96
CA TRP A 156 4.96 -18.80 -19.71
C TRP A 156 3.66 -18.94 -18.93
N LEU A 157 3.72 -18.96 -17.59
CA LEU A 157 2.54 -18.90 -16.72
C LEU A 157 1.77 -17.56 -16.83
N GLN A 158 2.46 -16.44 -17.10
CA GLN A 158 1.80 -15.15 -17.35
C GLN A 158 1.29 -15.02 -18.80
N VAL A 159 2.02 -15.55 -19.79
CA VAL A 159 1.50 -15.68 -21.18
C VAL A 159 0.20 -16.50 -21.17
N ARG A 160 0.17 -17.63 -20.45
CA ARG A 160 -1.02 -18.46 -20.23
C ARG A 160 -2.20 -17.64 -19.69
N ARG A 161 -2.01 -16.86 -18.62
CA ARG A 161 -3.06 -16.01 -18.02
C ARG A 161 -3.52 -14.89 -18.95
N THR A 162 -2.61 -14.32 -19.73
CA THR A 162 -2.95 -13.33 -20.77
C THR A 162 -3.94 -13.92 -21.78
N MET A 163 -3.76 -15.19 -22.17
CA MET A 163 -4.71 -15.90 -23.04
C MET A 163 -6.04 -16.24 -22.35
N PHE A 164 -6.05 -16.59 -21.06
CA PHE A 164 -7.30 -16.75 -20.30
C PHE A 164 -8.09 -15.43 -20.23
N GLN A 165 -7.43 -14.30 -19.94
CA GLN A 165 -8.08 -12.99 -19.90
C GLN A 165 -8.62 -12.56 -21.27
N LEU A 166 -7.87 -12.80 -22.34
CA LEU A 166 -8.33 -12.56 -23.71
C LEU A 166 -9.57 -13.42 -24.05
N THR A 167 -9.57 -14.69 -23.65
CA THR A 167 -10.69 -15.62 -23.91
C THR A 167 -11.93 -15.27 -23.10
N GLY A 168 -11.75 -14.91 -21.81
CA GLY A 168 -12.83 -14.38 -20.99
C GLY A 168 -13.45 -13.12 -21.59
N MET A 169 -12.61 -12.23 -22.12
CA MET A 169 -13.06 -11.02 -22.81
C MET A 169 -13.87 -11.32 -24.08
N TYR A 170 -13.52 -12.35 -24.86
CA TYR A 170 -14.39 -12.82 -25.93
C TYR A 170 -15.73 -13.29 -25.37
N HIS A 171 -15.73 -14.19 -24.37
CA HIS A 171 -16.95 -14.81 -23.87
C HIS A 171 -17.92 -13.79 -23.25
N GLY A 172 -17.40 -12.80 -22.51
CA GLY A 172 -18.18 -11.70 -21.95
C GLY A 172 -18.72 -10.73 -23.00
N TYR A 173 -17.96 -10.50 -24.09
CA TYR A 173 -18.41 -9.68 -25.23
C TYR A 173 -19.46 -10.40 -26.06
N ASP A 174 -19.22 -11.66 -26.46
CA ASP A 174 -20.15 -12.43 -27.28
C ASP A 174 -21.44 -12.76 -26.51
N GLY A 175 -21.33 -13.03 -25.20
CA GLY A 175 -22.44 -13.46 -24.35
C GLY A 175 -22.64 -14.98 -24.34
N VAL A 176 -21.55 -15.75 -24.52
CA VAL A 176 -21.57 -17.21 -24.53
C VAL A 176 -21.29 -17.81 -23.15
N ALA A 177 -21.46 -19.12 -23.00
CA ALA A 177 -21.26 -19.83 -21.74
C ALA A 177 -19.85 -19.61 -21.14
N LEU A 178 -19.81 -19.34 -19.83
CA LEU A 178 -18.59 -18.95 -19.12
C LEU A 178 -17.76 -20.16 -18.68
N VAL A 179 -17.02 -20.72 -19.65
CA VAL A 179 -16.07 -21.82 -19.45
C VAL A 179 -14.63 -21.26 -19.42
N PRO A 180 -13.90 -21.36 -18.29
CA PRO A 180 -12.50 -20.93 -18.22
C PRO A 180 -11.56 -21.82 -19.06
N ASP A 181 -11.23 -21.37 -20.26
CA ASP A 181 -10.22 -21.98 -21.14
C ASP A 181 -9.46 -20.89 -21.94
N MET A 182 -8.61 -21.28 -22.89
CA MET A 182 -7.85 -20.40 -23.78
C MET A 182 -8.18 -20.64 -25.26
N SER A 183 -8.91 -19.71 -25.88
CA SER A 183 -8.97 -19.58 -27.34
C SER A 183 -7.66 -18.98 -27.87
N PHE A 184 -7.31 -19.39 -29.09
CA PHE A 184 -6.17 -18.90 -29.87
C PHE A 184 -6.62 -18.39 -31.26
N ASP A 185 -7.92 -18.11 -31.39
CA ASP A 185 -8.57 -17.76 -32.65
C ASP A 185 -8.44 -16.27 -32.97
N LEU A 186 -8.53 -15.96 -34.27
CA LEU A 186 -8.46 -14.59 -34.79
C LEU A 186 -9.80 -13.86 -34.61
N HIS A 187 -10.16 -13.63 -33.34
CA HIS A 187 -11.28 -12.78 -32.97
C HIS A 187 -10.93 -11.29 -33.22
N PRO A 188 -11.88 -10.40 -33.56
CA PRO A 188 -11.60 -8.97 -33.75
C PRO A 188 -10.92 -8.31 -32.54
N ILE A 189 -11.21 -8.78 -31.32
CA ILE A 189 -10.56 -8.31 -30.09
C ILE A 189 -9.05 -8.62 -30.09
N LEU A 190 -8.60 -9.77 -30.60
CA LEU A 190 -7.15 -10.03 -30.79
C LEU A 190 -6.53 -9.11 -31.84
N MET A 191 -7.28 -8.73 -32.88
CA MET A 191 -6.81 -7.76 -33.88
C MET A 191 -6.63 -6.38 -33.26
N MET A 192 -7.53 -5.93 -32.37
CA MET A 192 -7.37 -4.68 -31.60
C MET A 192 -6.18 -4.74 -30.64
N ASN A 193 -5.99 -5.86 -29.92
CA ASN A 193 -4.81 -6.06 -29.07
C ASN A 193 -3.49 -6.13 -29.86
N SER A 194 -3.56 -6.45 -31.16
CA SER A 194 -2.41 -6.49 -32.06
C SER A 194 -2.21 -5.20 -32.86
N ASN A 195 -2.89 -4.10 -32.53
CA ASN A 195 -2.95 -2.90 -33.37
C ASN A 195 -1.57 -2.36 -33.80
N GLY A 196 -0.63 -2.16 -32.88
CA GLY A 196 0.72 -1.68 -33.20
C GLY A 196 1.66 -2.74 -33.81
N GLU A 197 1.29 -4.02 -33.78
CA GLU A 197 2.01 -5.05 -34.55
C GLU A 197 1.92 -4.75 -36.06
N PHE A 198 0.77 -4.23 -36.51
CA PHE A 198 0.53 -3.92 -37.93
C PHE A 198 1.46 -2.82 -38.47
N TYR A 199 1.92 -1.86 -37.64
CA TYR A 199 2.91 -0.87 -38.05
C TYR A 199 4.17 -1.50 -38.67
N ASP A 200 4.56 -2.71 -38.23
CA ASP A 200 5.69 -3.46 -38.77
C ASP A 200 5.27 -4.63 -39.66
N LEU A 201 4.16 -5.34 -39.36
CA LEU A 201 3.66 -6.44 -40.19
C LEU A 201 3.19 -5.98 -41.58
N ASP A 202 2.60 -4.78 -41.69
CA ASP A 202 2.27 -4.13 -42.97
C ASP A 202 3.52 -3.95 -43.83
N ARG A 203 4.63 -3.59 -43.19
CA ARG A 203 5.91 -3.26 -43.82
C ARG A 203 6.69 -4.52 -44.19
N LYS A 204 6.59 -5.59 -43.38
CA LYS A 204 7.06 -6.96 -43.64
C LYS A 204 6.33 -7.60 -44.81
N PHE A 205 5.00 -7.58 -44.82
CA PHE A 205 4.17 -8.22 -45.85
C PHE A 205 3.89 -7.32 -47.06
N ASN A 206 4.42 -6.10 -47.09
CA ASN A 206 4.24 -5.12 -48.17
C ASN A 206 2.75 -4.86 -48.50
N LYS A 207 1.99 -4.43 -47.49
CA LYS A 207 0.71 -3.72 -47.68
C LYS A 207 0.98 -2.49 -48.56
N THR A 208 0.13 -2.25 -49.56
CA THR A 208 0.17 -0.99 -50.33
C THR A 208 -0.34 0.13 -49.44
N ARG A 209 0.45 1.20 -49.25
CA ARG A 209 0.11 2.27 -48.30
C ARG A 209 -1.29 2.83 -48.57
N ASP A 210 -2.13 2.84 -47.54
CA ASP A 210 -3.38 3.61 -47.56
C ASP A 210 -3.04 5.10 -47.44
N PRO A 211 -3.61 6.01 -48.26
CA PRO A 211 -3.37 7.44 -48.16
C PRO A 211 -3.77 8.05 -46.79
N THR A 212 -4.77 7.47 -46.13
CA THR A 212 -5.29 7.93 -44.83
C THR A 212 -4.48 7.41 -43.63
N GLU A 213 -3.62 6.41 -43.86
CA GLU A 213 -2.86 5.71 -42.81
C GLU A 213 -1.46 6.29 -42.66
N ILE A 214 -1.12 6.61 -41.41
CA ILE A 214 0.18 7.12 -40.97
C ILE A 214 0.62 6.30 -39.75
N PRO A 215 1.88 5.84 -39.68
CA PRO A 215 2.39 5.15 -38.50
C PRO A 215 2.28 6.03 -37.27
N GLY A 216 1.78 5.47 -36.17
CA GLY A 216 1.58 6.17 -34.90
C GLY A 216 2.85 6.89 -34.42
N ARG A 217 2.64 8.01 -33.73
CA ARG A 217 3.70 8.81 -33.10
C ARG A 217 3.33 9.02 -31.64
N CYS A 218 4.31 9.20 -30.78
CA CYS A 218 4.09 9.47 -29.36
C CYS A 218 5.15 10.48 -28.89
N SER A 219 4.79 11.34 -27.94
CA SER A 219 5.74 12.21 -27.24
C SER A 219 5.79 11.79 -25.78
N GLY A 220 6.98 11.48 -25.25
CA GLY A 220 7.18 11.08 -23.86
C GLY A 220 8.14 12.02 -23.14
N LEU A 221 7.91 12.26 -21.85
CA LEU A 221 8.76 13.10 -21.02
C LEU A 221 8.86 12.56 -19.59
N VAL A 222 10.09 12.34 -19.14
CA VAL A 222 10.45 12.19 -17.72
C VAL A 222 11.10 13.49 -17.27
N LYS A 223 10.63 14.13 -16.19
CA LYS A 223 11.11 15.44 -15.75
C LYS A 223 11.21 15.52 -14.22
N VAL A 224 12.43 15.74 -13.72
CA VAL A 224 12.70 16.09 -12.32
C VAL A 224 12.55 17.59 -12.16
N THR A 225 11.70 18.03 -11.23
CA THR A 225 11.41 19.45 -10.98
C THR A 225 12.54 20.14 -10.19
N PRO A 226 12.56 21.50 -10.08
CA PRO A 226 13.59 22.21 -9.32
C PRO A 226 13.75 21.68 -7.88
N GLU A 227 14.97 21.71 -7.36
CA GLU A 227 15.36 21.15 -6.06
C GLU A 227 15.01 19.65 -5.88
N ASN A 228 14.79 18.92 -6.98
CA ASN A 228 14.28 17.55 -7.01
C ASN A 228 12.96 17.38 -6.21
N LYS A 229 12.10 18.41 -6.18
CA LYS A 229 10.85 18.39 -5.42
C LYS A 229 9.89 17.27 -5.86
N ASP A 230 9.90 16.95 -7.15
CA ASP A 230 9.01 15.96 -7.77
C ASP A 230 9.66 15.27 -8.98
N LEU A 231 9.07 14.13 -9.38
CA LEU A 231 9.40 13.37 -10.56
C LEU A 231 8.14 13.17 -11.40
N LEU A 232 8.07 13.95 -12.47
CA LEU A 232 6.97 13.98 -13.41
C LEU A 232 7.19 12.99 -14.56
N PHE A 233 6.14 12.29 -14.95
CA PHE A 233 6.16 11.24 -15.97
C PHE A 233 4.92 11.36 -16.88
N SER A 234 5.12 11.58 -18.17
CA SER A 234 4.02 11.89 -19.10
C SER A 234 4.23 11.33 -20.50
N GLN A 235 3.12 10.94 -21.13
CA GLN A 235 3.03 10.48 -22.52
C GLN A 235 1.86 11.20 -23.21
N VAL A 236 2.02 11.48 -24.50
CA VAL A 236 0.99 11.95 -25.42
C VAL A 236 0.96 11.00 -26.62
N THR A 237 -0.15 10.31 -26.84
CA THR A 237 -0.35 9.43 -28.00
C THR A 237 -0.76 10.25 -29.20
N MET A 238 -0.21 9.93 -30.38
CA MET A 238 -0.65 10.42 -31.68
C MET A 238 -1.05 9.26 -32.59
N SER A 239 -2.25 9.34 -33.14
CA SER A 239 -2.83 8.31 -34.01
C SER A 239 -3.85 8.97 -34.95
N GLY A 240 -4.54 8.18 -35.76
CA GLY A 240 -5.75 8.63 -36.45
C GLY A 240 -6.89 8.90 -35.47
N PHE A 241 -7.72 9.90 -35.74
CA PHE A 241 -8.74 10.36 -34.81
C PHE A 241 -9.84 9.31 -34.54
N GLN A 242 -10.00 8.29 -35.40
CA GLN A 242 -10.90 7.15 -35.18
C GLN A 242 -10.57 6.30 -33.94
N PHE A 243 -9.36 6.46 -33.37
CA PHE A 243 -8.99 5.79 -32.12
C PHE A 243 -9.51 6.53 -30.86
N MET A 244 -10.16 7.69 -30.97
CA MET A 244 -10.57 8.50 -29.80
C MET A 244 -11.73 7.92 -28.93
N LEU A 245 -12.14 6.65 -29.11
CA LEU A 245 -12.99 5.97 -28.13
C LEU A 245 -12.12 5.36 -27.03
N ARG A 246 -12.08 5.99 -25.85
CA ARG A 246 -11.04 5.73 -24.82
C ARG A 246 -11.59 5.20 -23.50
N ILE A 247 -10.78 4.37 -22.83
CA ILE A 247 -11.04 3.89 -21.46
C ILE A 247 -9.78 4.06 -20.59
N LEU A 248 -9.91 4.70 -19.43
CA LEU A 248 -8.93 4.64 -18.35
C LEU A 248 -9.20 3.38 -17.51
N LYS A 249 -8.19 2.52 -17.38
CA LYS A 249 -8.33 1.19 -16.79
C LYS A 249 -7.53 1.04 -15.51
N MET A 250 -8.12 0.31 -14.56
CA MET A 250 -7.51 -0.24 -13.37
C MET A 250 -7.73 -1.75 -13.35
N TYR A 251 -6.66 -2.55 -13.37
CA TYR A 251 -6.75 -3.98 -13.05
C TYR A 251 -6.06 -4.21 -11.70
N LYS A 252 -6.77 -4.87 -10.77
CA LYS A 252 -6.28 -5.28 -9.44
C LYS A 252 -6.43 -6.80 -9.31
N PHE A 253 -5.42 -7.54 -9.73
CA PHE A 253 -5.43 -8.99 -9.67
C PHE A 253 -5.10 -9.51 -8.26
N GLY A 254 -5.92 -10.42 -7.76
CA GLY A 254 -5.68 -11.28 -6.58
C GLY A 254 -4.58 -12.33 -6.78
N TYR A 255 -3.57 -12.02 -7.61
CA TYR A 255 -2.38 -12.82 -7.78
C TYR A 255 -1.46 -12.75 -6.56
N ASP A 256 -0.53 -13.71 -6.45
CA ASP A 256 0.50 -13.70 -5.42
C ASP A 256 1.42 -12.49 -5.57
N LYS A 257 1.24 -11.51 -4.68
CA LYS A 257 1.96 -10.23 -4.60
C LYS A 257 3.48 -10.34 -4.34
N GLN A 258 4.06 -11.55 -4.21
CA GLN A 258 5.51 -11.80 -4.23
C GLN A 258 6.01 -12.36 -5.58
N LYS A 259 5.16 -13.16 -6.25
CA LYS A 259 5.44 -13.75 -7.57
C LYS A 259 5.11 -12.80 -8.72
N VAL A 260 4.09 -11.96 -8.54
CA VAL A 260 3.58 -10.98 -9.50
C VAL A 260 3.56 -9.59 -8.82
N PRO A 261 4.69 -8.86 -8.80
CA PRO A 261 4.78 -7.56 -8.12
C PRO A 261 3.92 -6.46 -8.77
N GLY A 262 3.68 -6.53 -10.09
CA GLY A 262 2.79 -5.65 -10.85
C GLY A 262 1.34 -6.13 -10.90
N HIS A 263 0.86 -6.85 -9.88
CA HIS A 263 -0.52 -7.33 -9.80
C HIS A 263 -1.61 -6.25 -9.78
N ILE A 264 -1.27 -4.98 -9.59
CA ILE A 264 -2.17 -3.84 -9.80
C ILE A 264 -1.54 -2.94 -10.86
N GLU A 265 -2.29 -2.60 -11.91
CA GLU A 265 -1.83 -1.77 -13.02
C GLU A 265 -2.92 -0.77 -13.46
N SER A 266 -2.53 0.50 -13.59
CA SER A 266 -3.40 1.60 -14.03
C SER A 266 -2.88 2.18 -15.34
N PHE A 267 -3.73 2.33 -16.35
CA PHE A 267 -3.28 2.72 -17.69
C PHE A 267 -4.37 3.38 -18.53
N SER A 268 -3.96 4.18 -19.52
CA SER A 268 -4.86 4.66 -20.57
C SER A 268 -4.95 3.62 -21.69
N SER A 269 -6.15 3.38 -22.21
CA SER A 269 -6.44 2.27 -23.11
C SER A 269 -7.70 2.55 -23.96
N TYR A 270 -8.21 1.49 -24.57
CA TYR A 270 -9.30 1.46 -25.53
C TYR A 270 -10.23 0.26 -25.22
N PRO A 271 -11.50 0.26 -25.67
CA PRO A 271 -12.41 -0.84 -25.44
C PRO A 271 -11.85 -2.19 -25.94
N GLY A 272 -11.79 -3.19 -25.08
CA GLY A 272 -11.32 -4.54 -25.44
C GLY A 272 -9.80 -4.69 -25.62
N VAL A 273 -9.00 -3.66 -25.31
CA VAL A 273 -7.53 -3.74 -25.36
C VAL A 273 -6.97 -4.01 -23.95
N LEU A 274 -6.37 -5.18 -23.72
CA LEU A 274 -5.89 -5.66 -22.42
C LEU A 274 -4.66 -4.92 -21.87
N PHE A 275 -4.03 -4.10 -22.71
CA PHE A 275 -2.86 -3.31 -22.37
C PHE A 275 -3.09 -1.84 -22.76
N SER A 276 -2.08 -1.01 -22.56
CA SER A 276 -2.06 0.35 -23.07
C SER A 276 -1.48 0.34 -24.47
N SER A 277 -2.28 0.44 -25.55
CA SER A 277 -1.72 0.68 -26.89
C SER A 277 -1.38 2.17 -27.16
N ASP A 278 -1.40 2.98 -26.10
CA ASP A 278 -0.58 4.19 -25.98
C ASP A 278 0.84 3.89 -25.49
N ASP A 279 0.96 2.80 -24.75
CA ASP A 279 1.94 2.52 -23.71
C ASP A 279 2.14 3.73 -22.77
N PHE A 280 1.21 3.89 -21.81
CA PHE A 280 1.38 4.62 -20.55
C PHE A 280 0.75 3.81 -19.41
N VAL A 281 1.57 3.29 -18.50
CA VAL A 281 1.14 2.42 -17.40
C VAL A 281 1.89 2.70 -16.09
N LEU A 282 1.17 2.69 -14.98
CA LEU A 282 1.71 2.77 -13.61
C LEU A 282 1.43 1.44 -12.88
N LEU A 283 2.41 0.93 -12.14
CA LEU A 283 2.43 -0.45 -11.65
C LEU A 283 2.64 -0.53 -10.13
N SER A 284 1.93 -1.47 -9.48
CA SER A 284 2.13 -1.79 -8.06
C SER A 284 3.52 -2.30 -7.69
N SER A 285 4.37 -2.59 -8.68
CA SER A 285 5.79 -2.87 -8.49
C SER A 285 6.64 -1.64 -8.16
N GLY A 286 6.05 -0.43 -8.18
CA GLY A 286 6.76 0.84 -8.04
C GLY A 286 7.45 1.27 -9.33
N LEU A 287 6.95 0.81 -10.48
CA LEU A 287 7.43 1.16 -11.82
C LEU A 287 6.37 1.97 -12.55
N ALA A 288 6.80 2.93 -13.36
CA ALA A 288 6.00 3.52 -14.43
C ALA A 288 6.69 3.23 -15.76
N ALA A 289 5.92 2.87 -16.80
CA ALA A 289 6.45 2.57 -18.12
C ALA A 289 5.65 3.30 -19.21
N LEU A 290 6.37 3.82 -20.20
CA LEU A 290 5.82 4.40 -21.41
C LEU A 290 6.71 4.06 -22.60
N GLU A 291 6.27 4.35 -23.82
CA GLU A 291 7.12 4.26 -25.00
C GLU A 291 6.95 5.44 -25.99
N THR A 292 7.85 5.53 -26.98
CA THR A 292 7.50 6.15 -28.27
C THR A 292 8.04 5.34 -29.47
N THR A 293 7.14 5.00 -30.40
CA THR A 293 7.37 3.98 -31.44
C THR A 293 8.50 4.38 -32.40
N ILE A 294 9.49 3.51 -32.66
CA ILE A 294 10.66 3.79 -33.51
C ILE A 294 10.59 3.04 -34.87
N THR A 295 10.66 3.79 -35.97
CA THR A 295 10.50 3.20 -37.32
C THR A 295 11.72 2.39 -37.78
N VAL A 296 11.48 1.12 -38.16
CA VAL A 296 12.50 0.22 -38.75
C VAL A 296 12.65 0.46 -40.26
N TYR A 297 13.36 1.51 -40.68
CA TYR A 297 13.52 1.87 -42.10
C TYR A 297 14.17 0.77 -42.97
N ASP A 298 15.13 0.01 -42.44
CA ASP A 298 15.76 -1.11 -43.14
C ASP A 298 14.87 -2.37 -43.13
N LYS A 299 14.05 -2.53 -44.17
CA LYS A 299 13.13 -3.67 -44.32
C LYS A 299 13.80 -5.04 -44.29
N SER A 300 15.11 -5.15 -44.53
CA SER A 300 15.80 -6.45 -44.49
C SER A 300 15.74 -7.10 -43.10
N LEU A 301 15.62 -6.29 -42.04
CA LEU A 301 15.48 -6.76 -40.67
C LEU A 301 14.21 -7.60 -40.44
N PHE A 302 13.13 -7.41 -41.20
CA PHE A 302 11.91 -8.22 -41.05
C PHE A 302 12.07 -9.69 -41.49
N SER A 303 13.25 -10.09 -41.97
CA SER A 303 13.65 -11.49 -42.04
C SER A 303 13.81 -12.15 -40.66
N PHE A 304 14.15 -11.38 -39.63
CA PHE A 304 14.25 -11.84 -38.24
C PHE A 304 12.91 -11.86 -37.48
N THR A 305 11.83 -11.33 -38.06
CA THR A 305 10.47 -11.46 -37.50
C THR A 305 9.85 -12.76 -38.00
N THR A 306 9.56 -13.69 -37.09
CA THR A 306 9.06 -15.04 -37.38
C THR A 306 7.75 -15.32 -36.65
N ASP A 307 6.95 -16.22 -37.21
CA ASP A 307 5.73 -16.73 -36.58
C ASP A 307 6.04 -17.66 -35.40
N LYS A 308 7.24 -18.23 -35.34
CA LYS A 308 7.71 -19.14 -34.28
C LYS A 308 8.82 -18.51 -33.46
N ASP A 309 8.94 -18.99 -32.23
CA ASP A 309 9.95 -18.59 -31.23
C ASP A 309 9.92 -17.11 -30.83
N GLN A 310 8.76 -16.47 -31.06
CA GLN A 310 8.51 -15.05 -30.85
C GLN A 310 7.08 -14.81 -30.32
N ILE A 311 6.91 -13.76 -29.53
CA ILE A 311 5.65 -13.39 -28.88
C ILE A 311 5.33 -11.92 -29.22
N PRO A 312 4.07 -11.57 -29.57
CA PRO A 312 3.65 -10.19 -29.83
C PRO A 312 4.03 -9.23 -28.70
N MET A 313 4.31 -7.97 -29.05
CA MET A 313 4.78 -6.93 -28.15
C MET A 313 3.81 -6.74 -26.97
N TRP A 314 2.50 -6.67 -27.26
CA TRP A 314 1.47 -6.44 -26.24
C TRP A 314 1.47 -7.47 -25.11
N MET A 315 1.64 -8.76 -25.44
CA MET A 315 1.79 -9.81 -24.41
C MET A 315 3.10 -9.65 -23.64
N ARG A 316 4.20 -9.29 -24.31
CA ARG A 316 5.50 -9.06 -23.65
C ARG A 316 5.48 -7.86 -22.71
N ALA A 317 4.72 -6.81 -23.05
CA ALA A 317 4.46 -5.66 -22.17
C ALA A 317 3.70 -6.09 -20.91
N ILE A 318 2.55 -6.78 -21.04
CA ILE A 318 1.78 -7.33 -19.89
C ILE A 318 2.68 -8.21 -18.99
N VAL A 319 3.43 -9.15 -19.60
CA VAL A 319 4.30 -10.07 -18.85
C VAL A 319 5.45 -9.33 -18.14
N ALA A 320 6.03 -8.28 -18.75
CA ALA A 320 7.05 -7.45 -18.11
C ALA A 320 6.49 -6.57 -16.98
N ASN A 321 5.36 -5.90 -17.23
CA ASN A 321 4.63 -5.08 -16.26
C ASN A 321 4.32 -5.85 -14.98
N GLN A 322 3.69 -7.02 -15.13
CA GLN A 322 3.20 -7.80 -14.00
C GLN A 322 4.34 -8.50 -13.23
N LEU A 323 5.44 -8.89 -13.89
CA LEU A 323 6.54 -9.64 -13.23
C LEU A 323 7.69 -8.79 -12.68
N ALA A 324 7.98 -7.61 -13.23
CA ALA A 324 9.20 -6.88 -12.91
C ALA A 324 9.13 -6.10 -11.58
N LYS A 325 10.26 -6.06 -10.86
CA LYS A 325 10.47 -5.29 -9.62
C LYS A 325 11.39 -4.08 -9.81
N SER A 326 12.10 -4.00 -10.92
CA SER A 326 13.02 -2.92 -11.26
C SER A 326 13.00 -2.62 -12.76
N GLY A 327 13.40 -1.41 -13.17
CA GLY A 327 13.53 -1.07 -14.60
C GLY A 327 14.44 -2.02 -15.38
N LYS A 328 15.53 -2.51 -14.75
CA LYS A 328 16.41 -3.53 -15.34
C LYS A 328 15.68 -4.85 -15.59
N GLU A 329 14.96 -5.35 -14.58
CA GLU A 329 14.22 -6.62 -14.67
C GLU A 329 13.09 -6.53 -15.70
N TRP A 330 12.42 -5.37 -15.81
CA TRP A 330 11.43 -5.10 -16.86
C TRP A 330 12.08 -5.25 -18.25
N CYS A 331 13.22 -4.60 -18.48
CA CYS A 331 13.96 -4.73 -19.74
C CYS A 331 14.41 -6.16 -20.04
N GLU A 332 14.88 -6.91 -19.03
CA GLU A 332 15.30 -8.31 -19.17
C GLU A 332 14.13 -9.25 -19.50
N ILE A 333 12.96 -9.02 -18.91
CA ILE A 333 11.76 -9.82 -19.17
C ILE A 333 11.17 -9.49 -20.56
N PHE A 334 11.01 -8.20 -20.89
CA PHE A 334 10.47 -7.74 -22.18
C PHE A 334 11.30 -8.20 -23.38
N SER A 335 12.62 -8.36 -23.19
CA SER A 335 13.55 -8.84 -24.22
C SER A 335 13.37 -10.32 -24.60
N ARG A 336 12.67 -11.13 -23.78
CA ARG A 336 12.42 -12.55 -24.09
C ARG A 336 11.45 -12.67 -25.27
N TYR A 337 11.76 -13.56 -26.21
CA TYR A 337 10.91 -13.85 -27.39
C TYR A 337 10.55 -12.60 -28.23
N ASN A 338 11.47 -11.63 -28.32
CA ASN A 338 11.31 -10.42 -29.13
C ASN A 338 10.86 -10.73 -30.58
N SER A 339 9.69 -10.21 -30.94
CA SER A 339 9.06 -10.38 -32.26
C SER A 339 9.60 -9.46 -33.37
N GLY A 340 10.27 -8.36 -33.00
CA GLY A 340 10.60 -7.32 -33.99
C GLY A 340 9.38 -6.63 -34.58
N THR A 341 8.26 -6.61 -33.85
CA THR A 341 7.01 -5.94 -34.20
C THR A 341 6.63 -4.98 -33.08
N TYR A 342 5.95 -3.89 -33.43
CA TYR A 342 5.71 -2.74 -32.55
C TYR A 342 7.04 -2.31 -31.90
N ASN A 343 7.98 -1.89 -32.77
CA ASN A 343 9.36 -1.59 -32.36
C ASN A 343 9.42 -0.23 -31.66
N ASN A 344 9.71 -0.25 -30.36
CA ASN A 344 9.41 0.85 -29.45
C ASN A 344 10.66 1.34 -28.71
N GLN A 345 10.75 2.66 -28.41
CA GLN A 345 11.66 3.17 -27.38
C GLN A 345 10.90 3.20 -26.05
N TRP A 346 11.07 2.15 -25.26
CA TRP A 346 10.51 2.02 -23.92
C TRP A 346 11.31 2.82 -22.90
N VAL A 347 10.61 3.51 -22.01
CA VAL A 347 11.14 4.38 -20.96
C VAL A 347 10.51 3.95 -19.64
N VAL A 348 11.31 3.34 -18.77
CA VAL A 348 10.85 2.73 -17.50
C VAL A 348 11.47 3.48 -16.33
N VAL A 349 10.61 4.15 -15.56
CA VAL A 349 10.97 4.84 -14.32
C VAL A 349 10.73 3.91 -13.14
N ASP A 350 11.73 3.78 -12.26
CA ASP A 350 11.58 3.11 -10.97
C ASP A 350 11.40 4.16 -9.86
N TYR A 351 10.14 4.50 -9.58
CA TYR A 351 9.76 5.46 -8.56
C TYR A 351 10.24 5.08 -7.14
N LYS A 352 10.57 3.80 -6.88
CA LYS A 352 11.20 3.38 -5.60
C LYS A 352 12.56 4.05 -5.36
N ASN A 353 13.22 4.47 -6.44
CA ASN A 353 14.56 5.05 -6.41
C ASN A 353 14.55 6.60 -6.45
N PHE A 354 13.38 7.25 -6.49
CA PHE A 354 13.25 8.70 -6.38
C PHE A 354 12.70 9.09 -5.01
N ASN A 355 13.49 9.83 -4.21
CA ASN A 355 13.05 10.43 -2.95
C ASN A 355 12.88 11.95 -3.17
N PRO A 356 11.67 12.53 -2.97
CA PRO A 356 11.45 13.97 -3.09
C PRO A 356 12.44 14.80 -2.25
N LYS A 357 12.92 15.92 -2.83
CA LYS A 357 13.91 16.86 -2.26
C LYS A 357 15.31 16.28 -2.00
N GLN A 358 15.58 15.02 -2.32
CA GLN A 358 16.89 14.38 -2.15
C GLN A 358 17.70 14.36 -3.44
N PRO A 359 19.04 14.21 -3.38
CA PRO A 359 19.86 13.99 -4.57
C PRO A 359 19.44 12.70 -5.32
N LEU A 360 19.26 12.81 -6.65
CA LEU A 360 18.97 11.66 -7.49
C LEU A 360 20.06 10.56 -7.37
N PRO A 361 19.68 9.27 -7.34
CA PRO A 361 20.64 8.16 -7.20
C PRO A 361 21.56 8.06 -8.42
N TYR A 362 22.70 7.38 -8.28
CA TYR A 362 23.66 7.24 -9.37
C TYR A 362 23.18 6.32 -10.50
N PHE A 363 22.25 5.41 -10.19
CA PHE A 363 21.74 4.34 -11.03
C PHE A 363 20.34 3.93 -10.55
N GLY A 364 19.63 3.10 -11.33
CA GLY A 364 18.39 2.42 -10.94
C GLY A 364 17.10 3.21 -11.17
N LEU A 365 17.14 4.54 -11.32
CA LEU A 365 15.93 5.37 -11.43
C LEU A 365 15.30 5.33 -12.81
N LEU A 366 16.10 5.36 -13.88
CA LEU A 366 15.60 5.39 -15.25
C LEU A 366 16.29 4.32 -16.09
N TYR A 367 15.50 3.45 -16.72
CA TYR A 367 15.94 2.55 -17.78
C TYR A 367 15.30 2.93 -19.11
N VAL A 368 16.05 2.82 -20.19
CA VAL A 368 15.56 2.99 -21.57
C VAL A 368 15.93 1.76 -22.38
N LEU A 369 14.96 1.22 -23.12
CA LEU A 369 15.08 0.04 -23.98
C LEU A 369 14.62 0.39 -25.39
N GLU A 370 15.33 -0.12 -26.40
CA GLU A 370 14.96 0.03 -27.80
C GLU A 370 14.96 -1.34 -28.49
N GLN A 371 13.85 -1.64 -29.16
CA GLN A 371 13.61 -2.91 -29.86
C GLN A 371 13.79 -2.75 -31.38
N LEU A 372 14.36 -3.79 -32.03
CA LEU A 372 14.33 -4.04 -33.46
C LEU A 372 14.13 -5.55 -33.72
N PRO A 373 13.77 -5.98 -34.94
CA PRO A 373 13.84 -7.39 -35.31
C PRO A 373 15.22 -8.00 -35.04
N GLY A 374 15.23 -9.09 -34.28
CA GLY A 374 16.46 -9.81 -33.90
C GLY A 374 17.45 -9.03 -33.02
N PHE A 375 17.11 -7.87 -32.47
CA PHE A 375 18.02 -7.09 -31.64
C PHE A 375 17.31 -6.16 -30.63
N VAL A 376 17.74 -6.18 -29.38
CA VAL A 376 17.31 -5.25 -28.32
C VAL A 376 18.54 -4.62 -27.70
N GLU A 377 18.49 -3.33 -27.36
CA GLU A 377 19.49 -2.67 -26.53
C GLU A 377 18.79 -1.86 -25.43
N TYR A 378 19.21 -2.03 -24.19
CA TYR A 378 18.71 -1.26 -23.06
C TYR A 378 19.85 -0.80 -22.15
N ARG A 379 19.66 0.33 -21.46
CA ARG A 379 20.65 0.90 -20.53
C ARG A 379 19.99 1.64 -19.37
N ASP A 380 20.73 1.75 -18.28
CA ASP A 380 20.47 2.74 -17.24
C ASP A 380 20.77 4.14 -17.80
N MET A 381 19.78 5.03 -17.71
CA MET A 381 19.81 6.41 -18.19
C MET A 381 19.64 7.42 -17.06
N THR A 382 19.75 6.98 -15.79
CA THR A 382 19.69 7.84 -14.59
C THR A 382 20.69 8.99 -14.65
N TRP A 383 21.89 8.75 -15.21
CA TRP A 383 22.90 9.77 -15.43
C TRP A 383 22.41 10.95 -16.31
N TYR A 384 21.48 10.70 -17.21
CA TYR A 384 20.92 11.70 -18.12
C TYR A 384 19.97 12.64 -17.36
N LEU A 385 19.08 12.08 -16.52
CA LEU A 385 18.27 12.86 -15.58
C LEU A 385 19.14 13.71 -14.65
N ARG A 386 20.23 13.14 -14.10
CA ARG A 386 21.17 13.88 -13.25
C ARG A 386 21.88 15.04 -13.95
N LYS A 387 22.13 14.93 -15.26
CA LYS A 387 22.85 15.96 -16.03
C LYS A 387 21.94 17.05 -16.58
N TYR A 388 20.70 16.71 -16.95
CA TYR A 388 19.81 17.61 -17.70
C TYR A 388 18.47 17.90 -17.01
N SER A 389 18.13 17.23 -15.90
CA SER A 389 16.82 17.22 -15.22
C SER A 389 15.65 16.56 -15.98
N TYR A 390 15.84 16.11 -17.22
CA TYR A 390 14.78 15.48 -18.01
C TYR A 390 15.31 14.37 -18.93
N PHE A 391 14.43 13.49 -19.40
CA PHE A 391 14.66 12.59 -20.52
C PHE A 391 13.44 12.65 -21.48
N PRO A 392 13.62 13.09 -22.73
CA PRO A 392 12.55 13.16 -23.72
C PRO A 392 12.49 11.90 -24.59
N SER A 393 11.33 11.60 -25.17
CA SER A 393 11.11 10.52 -26.14
C SER A 393 10.19 11.01 -27.27
N TYR A 394 10.49 10.69 -28.53
CA TYR A 394 9.84 11.29 -29.71
C TYR A 394 10.01 10.50 -31.03
N ASN A 395 9.81 9.17 -30.99
CA ASN A 395 9.80 8.25 -32.16
C ASN A 395 11.12 8.11 -32.95
N ILE A 396 12.24 8.57 -32.40
CA ILE A 396 13.57 8.45 -32.99
C ILE A 396 14.45 7.66 -31.99
N PRO A 397 15.25 6.67 -32.42
CA PRO A 397 16.11 5.92 -31.51
C PRO A 397 17.33 6.73 -31.05
N TYR A 398 17.55 6.74 -29.74
CA TYR A 398 18.68 7.30 -29.01
C TYR A 398 19.95 6.45 -29.15
N PHE A 399 19.85 5.12 -29.08
CA PHE A 399 21.06 4.28 -29.09
C PHE A 399 21.63 4.19 -30.51
N LYS A 400 22.84 4.73 -30.71
CA LYS A 400 23.53 4.79 -32.03
C LYS A 400 23.60 3.44 -32.78
N ARG A 401 23.58 2.31 -32.08
CA ARG A 401 23.51 0.96 -32.68
C ARG A 401 22.14 0.67 -33.29
N ILE A 402 21.07 1.04 -32.60
CA ILE A 402 19.68 0.97 -33.08
C ILE A 402 19.51 1.96 -34.25
N THR A 403 19.96 3.21 -34.13
CA THR A 403 19.93 4.22 -35.21
C THR A 403 20.65 3.74 -36.49
N LYS A 404 21.76 3.01 -36.34
CA LYS A 404 22.51 2.40 -37.46
C LYS A 404 21.80 1.17 -38.05
N ARG A 405 21.31 0.25 -37.21
CA ARG A 405 20.67 -1.01 -37.63
C ARG A 405 19.30 -0.79 -38.27
N SER A 406 18.45 0.02 -37.64
CA SER A 406 17.13 0.41 -38.17
C SER A 406 17.18 1.14 -39.50
N GLY A 407 18.35 1.62 -39.94
CA GLY A 407 18.47 2.49 -41.11
C GLY A 407 18.03 3.94 -40.87
N ALA A 408 17.60 4.31 -39.65
CA ALA A 408 17.13 5.66 -39.32
C ALA A 408 18.17 6.75 -39.65
N GLY A 409 19.47 6.49 -39.46
CA GLY A 409 20.53 7.40 -39.90
C GLY A 409 20.47 7.68 -41.41
N LYS A 410 20.44 6.62 -42.24
CA LYS A 410 20.34 6.72 -43.71
C LYS A 410 19.05 7.41 -44.18
N TYR A 411 18.01 7.46 -43.34
CA TYR A 411 16.77 8.16 -43.63
C TYR A 411 16.87 9.65 -43.24
N ALA A 412 17.44 9.97 -42.07
CA ALA A 412 17.77 11.33 -41.67
C ALA A 412 18.77 12.03 -42.61
N ASP A 413 19.61 11.25 -43.32
CA ASP A 413 20.49 11.78 -44.39
C ASP A 413 19.71 12.09 -45.69
N LYS A 414 18.41 11.78 -45.77
CA LYS A 414 17.50 12.14 -46.88
C LYS A 414 16.46 13.20 -46.50
N VAL A 415 15.85 13.10 -45.31
CA VAL A 415 14.82 14.04 -44.81
C VAL A 415 15.37 15.06 -43.81
N GLY A 416 16.69 15.19 -43.75
CA GLY A 416 17.37 16.12 -42.84
C GLY A 416 17.10 15.83 -41.37
N ASP A 417 17.06 16.91 -40.59
CA ASP A 417 17.08 16.83 -39.14
C ASP A 417 15.72 16.42 -38.52
N TRP A 418 14.63 16.36 -39.29
CA TRP A 418 13.32 15.85 -38.86
C TRP A 418 13.37 14.41 -38.31
N SER A 419 14.32 13.59 -38.78
CA SER A 419 14.51 12.21 -38.29
C SER A 419 15.85 12.00 -37.57
N ARG A 420 16.50 13.10 -37.12
CA ARG A 420 17.77 13.05 -36.38
C ARG A 420 17.54 13.33 -34.90
N TRP A 421 18.03 12.43 -34.04
CA TRP A 421 17.91 12.58 -32.57
C TRP A 421 18.54 13.88 -32.09
N GLY A 422 17.90 14.56 -31.12
CA GLY A 422 18.36 15.84 -30.59
C GLY A 422 18.22 17.03 -31.55
N LYS A 423 17.49 16.87 -32.66
CA LYS A 423 17.35 17.92 -33.67
C LYS A 423 15.98 18.05 -34.36
N CYS A 424 15.12 17.02 -34.33
CA CYS A 424 13.76 17.17 -34.85
C CYS A 424 12.97 18.25 -34.05
N PRO A 425 11.89 18.84 -34.60
CA PRO A 425 11.15 19.91 -33.93
C PRO A 425 10.79 19.62 -32.47
N ARG A 426 10.26 18.43 -32.18
CA ARG A 426 9.94 18.00 -30.80
C ARG A 426 11.17 17.95 -29.89
N ALA A 427 12.32 17.51 -30.40
CA ALA A 427 13.56 17.53 -29.63
C ALA A 427 14.01 18.95 -29.29
N LYS A 428 13.78 19.91 -30.20
CA LYS A 428 14.14 21.33 -30.03
C LYS A 428 13.19 22.05 -29.09
N ILE A 429 11.89 21.82 -29.22
CA ILE A 429 10.88 22.34 -28.28
C ILE A 429 11.13 21.78 -26.87
N PHE A 430 11.38 20.47 -26.71
CA PHE A 430 11.78 19.92 -25.42
C PHE A 430 13.09 20.56 -24.90
N GLU A 431 14.12 20.71 -25.72
CA GLU A 431 15.41 21.32 -25.30
C GLU A 431 15.27 22.79 -24.86
N ARG A 432 14.36 23.55 -25.48
CA ARG A 432 14.03 24.94 -25.10
C ARG A 432 13.19 24.98 -23.82
N ASP A 433 12.10 24.22 -23.78
CA ASP A 433 10.97 24.49 -22.87
C ASP A 433 10.90 23.54 -21.66
N HIS A 434 11.66 22.43 -21.60
CA HIS A 434 11.61 21.49 -20.46
C HIS A 434 11.97 22.13 -19.11
N SER A 435 12.67 23.27 -19.15
CA SER A 435 13.06 24.07 -17.98
C SER A 435 11.85 24.76 -17.32
N THR A 436 10.80 25.06 -18.09
CA THR A 436 9.56 25.69 -17.61
C THR A 436 8.65 24.73 -16.84
N VAL A 437 8.88 23.42 -16.96
CA VAL A 437 8.10 22.39 -16.27
C VAL A 437 8.58 22.24 -14.83
N VAL A 438 7.75 22.69 -13.90
CA VAL A 438 8.01 22.70 -12.45
C VAL A 438 6.95 21.93 -11.64
N ASP A 439 5.81 21.63 -12.26
CA ASP A 439 4.64 20.97 -11.66
C ASP A 439 3.81 20.23 -12.75
N LEU A 440 2.71 19.59 -12.34
CA LEU A 440 1.81 18.88 -13.25
C LEU A 440 1.05 19.81 -14.21
N ASN A 441 0.83 21.08 -13.86
CA ASN A 441 0.13 22.06 -14.70
C ASN A 441 1.00 22.51 -15.88
N THR A 442 2.25 22.87 -15.60
CA THR A 442 3.28 23.21 -16.59
C THR A 442 3.67 22.00 -17.43
N LEU A 443 3.68 20.79 -16.87
CA LEU A 443 3.79 19.54 -17.62
C LEU A 443 2.63 19.36 -18.61
N THR A 444 1.38 19.54 -18.14
CA THR A 444 0.18 19.47 -18.99
C THR A 444 0.32 20.44 -20.17
N ARG A 445 0.69 21.70 -19.90
CA ARG A 445 0.87 22.73 -20.92
C ARG A 445 1.97 22.40 -21.95
N LEU A 446 3.16 21.96 -21.52
CA LEU A 446 4.22 21.61 -22.46
C LEU A 446 3.87 20.38 -23.30
N MET A 447 3.28 19.36 -22.68
CA MET A 447 2.94 18.12 -23.40
C MET A 447 1.77 18.34 -24.36
N ARG A 448 0.84 19.24 -24.05
CA ARG A 448 -0.22 19.70 -24.96
C ARG A 448 0.25 20.69 -26.04
N TYR A 449 1.46 21.23 -25.94
CA TYR A 449 1.86 22.39 -26.74
C TYR A 449 1.87 22.14 -28.25
N ASN A 450 1.19 23.03 -28.98
CA ASN A 450 1.20 23.16 -30.43
C ASN A 450 0.80 24.59 -30.85
N ASP A 451 1.79 25.44 -31.12
CA ASP A 451 1.61 26.81 -31.63
C ASP A 451 2.30 26.97 -33.00
N TYR A 452 2.02 26.02 -33.90
CA TYR A 452 2.82 25.76 -35.10
C TYR A 452 2.97 26.93 -36.07
N THR A 453 2.03 27.87 -36.09
CA THR A 453 2.09 29.07 -36.94
C THR A 453 3.08 30.11 -36.43
N HIS A 454 3.48 30.04 -35.16
CA HIS A 454 4.34 31.02 -34.50
C HIS A 454 5.70 30.44 -34.07
N ASP A 455 5.76 29.18 -33.64
CA ASP A 455 7.02 28.55 -33.19
C ASP A 455 8.06 28.44 -34.32
N GLU A 456 9.28 28.89 -34.04
CA GLU A 456 10.45 28.78 -34.92
C GLU A 456 10.75 27.34 -35.35
N PHE A 457 10.55 26.35 -34.46
CA PHE A 457 10.83 24.94 -34.73
C PHE A 457 9.72 24.26 -35.52
N SER A 458 8.54 24.88 -35.62
CA SER A 458 7.43 24.35 -36.44
C SER A 458 7.54 24.71 -37.92
N ARG A 459 8.55 25.49 -38.30
CA ARG A 459 8.80 25.93 -39.67
C ARG A 459 9.42 24.82 -40.53
N CYS A 460 9.01 24.76 -41.80
CA CYS A 460 9.57 23.84 -42.80
C CYS A 460 9.79 24.55 -44.14
N ASN A 461 10.48 23.90 -45.09
CA ASN A 461 10.60 24.36 -46.46
C ASN A 461 9.33 23.99 -47.26
N CYS A 462 8.22 24.58 -46.85
CA CYS A 462 6.86 24.17 -47.17
C CYS A 462 5.97 25.40 -47.49
N THR A 463 4.71 25.17 -47.86
CA THR A 463 3.73 26.23 -48.14
C THR A 463 2.37 25.81 -47.59
N PRO A 464 1.83 26.43 -46.52
CA PRO A 464 2.44 27.51 -45.73
C PRO A 464 3.78 27.11 -45.08
N PRO A 465 4.64 28.05 -44.64
CA PRO A 465 6.02 27.77 -44.21
C PRO A 465 6.14 27.14 -42.80
N TYR A 466 5.14 26.36 -42.40
CA TYR A 466 5.03 25.67 -41.12
C TYR A 466 4.17 24.41 -41.24
N THR A 467 4.27 23.50 -40.26
CA THR A 467 3.38 22.33 -40.16
C THR A 467 2.96 22.02 -38.72
N ALA A 468 1.68 21.73 -38.54
CA ALA A 468 1.08 21.33 -37.26
C ALA A 468 1.53 19.94 -36.76
N GLU A 469 2.31 19.20 -37.56
CA GLU A 469 3.00 17.96 -37.16
C GLU A 469 4.33 18.21 -36.41
N ALA A 470 4.83 19.45 -36.41
CA ALA A 470 6.13 19.82 -35.84
C ALA A 470 6.07 20.21 -34.34
N ALA A 471 5.03 19.81 -33.63
CA ALA A 471 4.75 20.18 -32.24
C ALA A 471 4.88 18.99 -31.27
N ILE A 472 4.91 19.24 -29.95
CA ILE A 472 4.90 18.17 -28.93
C ILE A 472 3.59 17.37 -29.02
N SER A 473 2.48 18.04 -29.35
CA SER A 473 1.14 17.47 -29.54
C SER A 473 0.62 17.79 -30.96
N ALA A 474 0.97 16.96 -31.95
CA ALA A 474 0.65 17.18 -33.36
C ALA A 474 -0.85 17.40 -33.67
N ARG A 475 -1.14 18.13 -34.77
CA ARG A 475 -2.51 18.46 -35.25
C ARG A 475 -2.56 18.47 -36.79
N GLY A 476 -2.27 17.33 -37.43
CA GLY A 476 -2.21 17.21 -38.88
C GLY A 476 -3.49 17.58 -39.64
N ASP A 477 -4.63 17.68 -38.95
CA ASP A 477 -5.90 18.18 -39.47
C ASP A 477 -5.95 19.71 -39.71
N LEU A 478 -5.04 20.48 -39.08
CA LEU A 478 -4.96 21.94 -39.21
C LEU A 478 -4.02 22.41 -40.33
N ASN A 479 -3.35 21.49 -41.01
CA ASN A 479 -2.51 21.78 -42.16
C ASN A 479 -3.39 21.97 -43.42
N PRO A 480 -3.21 23.02 -44.25
CA PRO A 480 -3.97 23.15 -45.49
C PRO A 480 -3.82 21.96 -46.44
N LYS A 481 -4.96 21.50 -46.98
CA LYS A 481 -5.12 20.34 -47.88
C LYS A 481 -4.39 20.46 -49.21
N ASP A 482 -4.32 21.68 -49.73
CA ASP A 482 -3.59 22.09 -50.94
C ASP A 482 -2.14 22.52 -50.63
N GLY A 483 -1.74 22.50 -49.35
CA GLY A 483 -0.40 22.83 -48.91
C GLY A 483 0.67 21.89 -49.45
N LYS A 484 1.89 22.43 -49.58
CA LYS A 484 3.05 21.73 -50.13
C LYS A 484 4.06 21.49 -49.02
N TYR A 485 4.37 20.22 -48.75
CA TYR A 485 5.23 19.82 -47.63
C TYR A 485 6.33 18.87 -48.11
N GLU A 486 7.47 18.86 -47.41
CA GLU A 486 8.69 18.14 -47.85
C GLU A 486 8.49 16.62 -47.95
N PHE A 487 7.54 16.07 -47.20
CA PHE A 487 6.99 14.72 -47.38
C PHE A 487 5.57 14.63 -46.80
N ALA A 488 4.78 13.67 -47.26
CA ALA A 488 3.35 13.55 -46.94
C ALA A 488 3.00 13.51 -45.42
N GLY A 489 3.92 13.02 -44.58
CA GLY A 489 3.77 12.98 -43.12
C GLY A 489 3.99 14.32 -42.40
N MET A 490 4.05 15.44 -43.12
CA MET A 490 3.96 16.82 -42.62
C MET A 490 2.67 17.52 -43.06
N GLY A 491 1.83 16.88 -43.89
CA GLY A 491 0.74 17.56 -44.60
C GLY A 491 -0.60 17.55 -43.87
N HIS A 492 -1.67 17.79 -44.63
CA HIS A 492 -3.06 17.61 -44.17
C HIS A 492 -3.40 16.13 -44.06
N VAL A 493 -3.66 15.65 -42.84
CA VAL A 493 -3.71 14.21 -42.54
C VAL A 493 -4.67 13.89 -41.40
N ASN A 494 -5.27 12.69 -41.43
CA ASN A 494 -5.92 12.07 -40.27
C ASN A 494 -4.86 11.53 -39.30
N HIS A 495 -4.13 12.43 -38.67
CA HIS A 495 -3.18 12.13 -37.62
C HIS A 495 -3.02 13.35 -36.72
N GLY A 496 -2.90 13.10 -35.42
CA GLY A 496 -2.58 14.12 -34.43
C GLY A 496 -2.51 13.49 -33.05
N ALA A 497 -2.06 14.27 -32.07
CA ALA A 497 -2.18 13.88 -30.68
C ALA A 497 -3.66 13.70 -30.32
N ILE A 498 -4.01 12.57 -29.72
CA ILE A 498 -5.38 12.23 -29.32
C ILE A 498 -5.62 12.42 -27.82
N ASP A 499 -4.56 12.61 -27.03
CA ASP A 499 -4.65 12.78 -25.58
C ASP A 499 -3.47 13.52 -24.97
N TYR A 500 -3.50 13.61 -23.65
CA TYR A 500 -2.37 13.77 -22.74
C TYR A 500 -2.58 12.83 -21.55
N LYS A 501 -1.53 12.18 -21.06
CA LYS A 501 -1.46 11.57 -19.72
C LYS A 501 -0.22 12.08 -18.98
N GLY A 502 -0.34 12.37 -17.69
CA GLY A 502 0.80 12.74 -16.84
C GLY A 502 0.56 12.41 -15.38
N THR A 503 1.59 11.94 -14.70
CA THR A 503 1.59 11.69 -13.25
C THR A 503 2.79 12.38 -12.60
N ASP A 504 2.65 12.62 -11.30
CA ASP A 504 3.68 13.10 -10.39
C ASP A 504 3.92 12.05 -9.29
N TYR A 505 4.80 12.31 -8.34
CA TYR A 505 5.10 11.36 -7.27
C TYR A 505 3.87 11.03 -6.38
N ALA A 506 2.98 11.98 -6.15
CA ALA A 506 1.83 11.83 -5.25
C ALA A 506 0.64 11.10 -5.91
N LEU A 507 0.40 11.34 -7.19
CA LEU A 507 -0.54 10.61 -8.02
C LEU A 507 -0.02 9.19 -8.31
N PHE A 508 1.27 9.02 -8.61
CA PHE A 508 1.87 7.69 -8.84
C PHE A 508 1.70 6.75 -7.63
N MET A 509 1.86 7.27 -6.41
CA MET A 509 1.63 6.51 -5.17
C MET A 509 0.24 5.88 -5.08
N GLN A 510 -0.76 6.50 -5.71
CA GLN A 510 -2.16 6.04 -5.76
C GLN A 510 -2.49 5.28 -7.06
N LEU A 511 -1.50 5.04 -7.93
CA LEU A 511 -1.70 4.59 -9.33
C LEU A 511 -2.73 5.46 -10.07
N ARG A 512 -2.59 6.79 -9.91
CA ARG A 512 -3.43 7.82 -10.56
C ARG A 512 -2.57 8.67 -11.49
N PHE A 513 -3.23 9.36 -12.42
CA PHE A 513 -2.60 10.27 -13.38
C PHE A 513 -3.64 11.26 -13.91
N ARG A 514 -3.23 12.47 -14.23
CA ARG A 514 -4.04 13.41 -14.98
C ARG A 514 -4.13 12.99 -16.43
N ALA A 515 -5.33 13.04 -17.01
CA ALA A 515 -5.57 12.70 -18.40
C ALA A 515 -6.46 13.74 -19.09
N ILE A 516 -6.25 13.98 -20.38
CA ILE A 516 -7.13 14.77 -21.26
C ILE A 516 -7.34 13.93 -22.52
N SER A 517 -8.57 13.60 -22.88
CA SER A 517 -8.88 12.92 -24.14
C SER A 517 -9.39 13.95 -25.14
N SER A 518 -8.49 14.47 -25.98
CA SER A 518 -8.75 15.47 -27.02
C SER A 518 -7.46 15.72 -27.81
N PRO A 519 -7.55 16.20 -29.05
CA PRO A 519 -6.46 16.91 -29.70
C PRO A 519 -6.20 18.26 -29.01
N ALA A 520 -4.95 18.74 -29.03
CA ALA A 520 -4.59 19.99 -28.35
C ALA A 520 -5.38 21.18 -28.87
N TYR A 521 -5.88 22.03 -27.96
CA TYR A 521 -6.75 23.16 -28.28
C TYR A 521 -6.36 24.47 -27.57
N ASP A 522 -5.20 24.50 -26.89
CA ASP A 522 -4.77 25.62 -26.05
C ASP A 522 -4.28 26.83 -26.87
N ASN A 523 -3.59 26.56 -27.99
CA ASN A 523 -3.03 27.54 -28.92
C ASN A 523 -3.70 27.50 -30.31
N VAL A 524 -4.57 26.51 -30.56
CA VAL A 524 -5.17 26.21 -31.88
C VAL A 524 -6.64 25.79 -31.71
N SER A 525 -7.44 25.83 -32.78
CA SER A 525 -8.87 25.50 -32.69
C SER A 525 -9.12 24.05 -32.24
N PRO A 526 -10.09 23.79 -31.33
CA PRO A 526 -10.53 22.43 -31.00
C PRO A 526 -10.87 21.60 -32.23
N PHE A 527 -10.62 20.30 -32.17
CA PHE A 527 -11.02 19.38 -33.23
C PHE A 527 -12.54 19.13 -33.19
N GLN A 528 -13.17 19.01 -34.36
CA GLN A 528 -14.60 18.73 -34.48
C GLN A 528 -14.88 17.90 -35.73
N TRP A 529 -15.51 16.72 -35.58
CA TRP A 529 -15.70 15.77 -36.69
C TRP A 529 -16.51 16.35 -37.84
N SER A 530 -17.59 17.08 -37.54
CA SER A 530 -18.46 17.76 -38.51
C SER A 530 -17.79 18.89 -39.28
N LYS A 531 -16.57 19.31 -38.87
CA LYS A 531 -15.74 20.29 -39.56
C LYS A 531 -14.47 19.69 -40.20
N PHE A 532 -14.15 18.43 -39.90
CA PHE A 532 -13.00 17.75 -40.50
C PHE A 532 -13.42 17.17 -41.86
N ASP A 533 -12.80 17.65 -42.94
CA ASP A 533 -13.21 17.31 -44.31
C ASP A 533 -13.02 15.83 -44.68
N MET A 534 -12.13 15.12 -43.96
CA MET A 534 -11.99 13.67 -44.08
C MET A 534 -13.01 12.90 -43.23
N GLY A 535 -13.65 13.55 -42.25
CA GLY A 535 -14.50 12.92 -41.23
C GLY A 535 -15.66 12.10 -41.80
N ALA A 536 -16.26 12.55 -42.90
CA ALA A 536 -17.33 11.81 -43.61
C ALA A 536 -16.88 10.46 -44.22
N ASN A 537 -15.57 10.20 -44.31
CA ASN A 537 -14.99 8.96 -44.83
C ASN A 537 -14.37 8.08 -43.74
N ILE A 538 -14.38 8.51 -42.48
CA ILE A 538 -13.71 7.87 -41.35
C ILE A 538 -14.78 7.46 -40.33
N LYS A 539 -14.84 6.18 -39.93
CA LYS A 539 -15.76 5.73 -38.88
C LYS A 539 -15.35 6.29 -37.51
N HIS A 540 -16.31 6.86 -36.80
CA HIS A 540 -16.15 7.47 -35.48
C HIS A 540 -17.41 7.26 -34.62
N ILE A 541 -17.97 6.05 -34.67
CA ILE A 541 -19.16 5.65 -33.91
C ILE A 541 -18.87 5.75 -32.41
N GLY A 542 -19.80 6.32 -31.65
CA GLY A 542 -19.64 6.56 -30.21
C GLY A 542 -18.66 7.69 -29.85
N HIS A 543 -18.23 8.51 -30.81
CA HIS A 543 -17.43 9.71 -30.53
C HIS A 543 -18.33 10.94 -30.40
N PRO A 544 -18.08 11.81 -29.40
CA PRO A 544 -18.51 13.21 -29.41
C PRO A 544 -18.09 13.91 -30.71
N ASP A 545 -18.90 14.87 -31.20
CA ASP A 545 -18.52 15.66 -32.38
C ASP A 545 -17.36 16.62 -32.07
N LEU A 546 -17.47 17.41 -30.99
CA LEU A 546 -16.50 18.42 -30.56
C LEU A 546 -15.56 17.85 -29.49
N TRP A 547 -14.25 17.94 -29.73
CA TRP A 547 -13.20 17.47 -28.81
C TRP A 547 -12.51 18.64 -28.13
N LYS A 548 -13.04 18.98 -26.94
CA LYS A 548 -12.54 20.07 -26.09
C LYS A 548 -12.69 19.73 -24.60
N PHE A 549 -12.28 18.53 -24.22
CA PHE A 549 -12.51 17.97 -22.89
C PHE A 549 -11.49 18.48 -21.86
N ALA A 550 -11.98 18.78 -20.66
CA ALA A 550 -11.15 19.18 -19.53
C ALA A 550 -10.24 18.03 -19.04
N ALA A 551 -9.29 18.38 -18.16
CA ALA A 551 -8.47 17.38 -17.50
C ALA A 551 -9.27 16.61 -16.44
N VAL A 552 -9.09 15.29 -16.39
CA VAL A 552 -9.61 14.39 -15.36
C VAL A 552 -8.47 13.70 -14.61
N GLU A 553 -8.70 13.35 -13.35
CA GLU A 553 -7.79 12.56 -12.51
C GLU A 553 -8.62 11.45 -11.86
N PRO A 554 -8.62 10.21 -12.38
CA PRO A 554 -9.54 9.16 -11.94
C PRO A 554 -9.37 8.91 -10.45
N VAL A 555 -10.48 8.90 -9.71
CA VAL A 555 -10.54 8.44 -8.32
C VAL A 555 -11.08 7.01 -8.37
N TRP A 556 -10.22 6.05 -8.07
CA TRP A 556 -10.57 4.64 -8.17
C TRP A 556 -11.42 4.20 -6.97
N GLU A 557 -12.60 3.64 -7.23
CA GLU A 557 -13.47 3.04 -6.20
C GLU A 557 -12.90 1.73 -5.64
N THR A 558 -12.01 1.09 -6.39
CA THR A 558 -11.33 -0.14 -5.98
C THR A 558 -10.43 0.13 -4.77
N PRO A 559 -10.66 -0.52 -3.61
CA PRO A 559 -9.88 -0.27 -2.40
C PRO A 559 -8.44 -0.77 -2.52
N ASP A 560 -7.56 -0.36 -1.60
CA ASP A 560 -6.15 -0.78 -1.52
C ASP A 560 -5.26 -0.51 -2.76
N VAL A 561 -5.71 0.29 -3.74
CA VAL A 561 -4.91 0.66 -4.92
C VAL A 561 -3.75 1.58 -4.52
N LYS A 562 -2.52 1.02 -4.49
CA LYS A 562 -1.29 1.76 -4.15
C LYS A 562 -0.07 1.23 -4.94
N GLY A 563 0.79 2.15 -5.37
CA GLY A 563 2.11 1.81 -5.91
C GLY A 563 3.07 1.40 -4.78
N ARG A 564 3.84 0.30 -4.93
CA ARG A 564 4.91 0.00 -3.96
C ARG A 564 6.09 0.94 -4.15
N ILE A 565 6.09 2.04 -3.41
CA ILE A 565 7.33 2.73 -3.09
C ILE A 565 7.84 2.20 -1.75
N CYS A 566 8.97 1.48 -1.78
CA CYS A 566 9.75 1.21 -0.57
C CYS A 566 10.52 2.48 -0.19
N HIS A 567 9.86 3.39 0.52
CA HIS A 567 10.53 4.43 1.28
C HIS A 567 10.46 4.11 2.77
N ARG A 568 11.46 4.56 3.53
CA ARG A 568 11.53 4.41 4.99
C ARG A 568 10.67 5.43 5.75
N TYR A 569 9.91 6.26 5.03
CA TYR A 569 9.15 7.41 5.52
C TYR A 569 7.85 7.57 4.70
N LEU A 570 6.92 8.40 5.21
CA LEU A 570 5.55 8.65 4.73
C LEU A 570 4.57 7.47 4.85
N ALA A 571 3.97 7.36 6.05
CA ALA A 571 2.69 6.70 6.28
C ALA A 571 1.89 7.53 7.31
N PHE A 572 1.43 8.73 6.93
CA PHE A 572 0.88 9.70 7.91
C PHE A 572 -0.28 10.61 7.44
N VAL A 573 -0.92 10.37 6.29
CA VAL A 573 -1.95 11.30 5.75
C VAL A 573 -3.36 10.70 5.69
N THR A 574 -3.53 9.42 5.33
CA THR A 574 -4.86 8.81 5.09
C THR A 574 -5.60 8.38 6.37
N PHE A 575 -5.60 9.22 7.41
CA PHE A 575 -6.29 8.96 8.69
C PHE A 575 -7.17 10.14 9.14
N ILE A 576 -7.15 11.27 8.41
CA ILE A 576 -7.78 12.52 8.82
C ILE A 576 -9.25 12.57 8.35
N ASP A 577 -9.48 12.34 7.05
CA ASP A 577 -10.76 12.55 6.35
C ASP A 577 -11.96 11.74 6.88
N PHE A 578 -11.74 10.73 7.74
CA PHE A 578 -12.82 9.92 8.33
C PHE A 578 -13.28 10.42 9.71
N ILE A 579 -12.48 11.24 10.40
CA ILE A 579 -12.80 11.67 11.78
C ILE A 579 -13.85 12.79 11.82
N ASP A 580 -13.88 13.66 10.82
CA ASP A 580 -14.86 14.76 10.73
C ASP A 580 -16.32 14.27 10.60
N SER A 581 -16.52 13.05 10.07
CA SER A 581 -17.82 12.37 9.99
C SER A 581 -18.40 12.02 11.38
N ILE A 582 -17.53 11.75 12.36
CA ILE A 582 -17.93 11.24 13.70
C ILE A 582 -18.00 12.36 14.75
N LEU A 583 -17.37 13.51 14.50
CA LEU A 583 -17.31 14.63 15.46
C LEU A 583 -18.35 15.74 15.23
N SER A 584 -19.23 15.62 14.23
CA SER A 584 -20.10 16.72 13.76
C SER A 584 -21.60 16.57 14.08
N SER A 585 -22.07 15.46 14.65
CA SER A 585 -23.49 15.15 14.86
C SER A 585 -23.87 15.07 16.35
N ASN A 586 -24.23 16.22 16.96
CA ASN A 586 -24.73 16.24 18.35
C ASN A 586 -25.62 17.46 18.68
N ALA A 587 -26.83 17.54 18.10
CA ALA A 587 -27.89 18.47 18.52
C ALA A 587 -29.28 18.17 17.91
N TYR A 588 -30.23 17.82 18.78
CA TYR A 588 -31.70 17.91 18.68
C TYR A 588 -32.52 17.17 17.60
N CYS A 589 -33.50 16.41 18.11
CA CYS A 589 -34.62 15.79 17.41
C CYS A 589 -35.79 16.77 17.21
N ILE A 590 -36.64 16.50 16.20
CA ILE A 590 -38.10 16.63 16.28
C ILE A 590 -38.69 15.33 15.69
N GLU A 591 -39.80 14.85 16.27
CA GLU A 591 -40.46 13.59 15.94
C GLU A 591 -41.61 13.79 14.92
N SER A 592 -41.88 12.75 14.10
CA SER A 592 -43.21 12.32 13.62
C SER A 592 -43.04 11.30 12.47
N GLU A 593 -43.71 10.15 12.40
CA GLU A 593 -44.46 9.35 13.38
C GLU A 593 -44.76 7.99 12.70
N ASP A 594 -45.29 7.00 13.45
CA ASP A 594 -46.06 5.82 13.01
C ASP A 594 -45.39 4.83 11.99
N ASP A 595 -45.02 3.60 12.37
CA ASP A 595 -45.85 2.40 12.69
C ASP A 595 -46.08 1.49 11.44
N ASP A 596 -46.19 0.15 11.52
CA ASP A 596 -46.27 -0.72 12.70
C ASP A 596 -45.62 -2.13 12.49
N GLN A 597 -45.60 -2.90 13.58
CA GLN A 597 -45.68 -4.36 13.78
C GLN A 597 -46.04 -5.28 12.56
N THR A 598 -45.71 -6.59 12.53
CA THR A 598 -45.46 -7.55 13.64
C THR A 598 -44.58 -8.75 13.24
N GLU A 599 -44.22 -9.56 14.24
CA GLU A 599 -43.52 -10.85 14.19
C GLU A 599 -44.32 -12.02 13.55
N HIS A 600 -43.61 -13.07 13.11
CA HIS A 600 -43.69 -14.46 13.61
C HIS A 600 -42.54 -15.28 12.96
N ASN A 601 -41.57 -15.87 13.66
CA ASN A 601 -41.56 -16.99 14.63
C ASN A 601 -41.89 -18.39 14.07
N ALA A 602 -40.86 -19.26 14.15
CA ALA A 602 -40.89 -20.68 14.55
C ALA A 602 -41.58 -21.74 13.65
N SER A 603 -41.13 -23.01 13.63
CA SER A 603 -39.83 -23.61 14.01
C SER A 603 -39.73 -25.06 13.48
N ASP A 604 -38.56 -25.69 13.69
CA ASP A 604 -38.29 -27.13 13.85
C ASP A 604 -38.75 -28.17 12.80
N LEU A 605 -37.78 -28.99 12.35
CA LEU A 605 -37.80 -30.44 12.59
C LEU A 605 -36.40 -31.05 12.35
N GLU A 606 -35.92 -31.85 13.31
CA GLU A 606 -34.63 -32.57 13.27
C GLU A 606 -34.82 -34.08 12.96
N LEU A 607 -33.72 -34.83 13.04
CA LEU A 607 -33.56 -36.30 12.93
C LEU A 607 -33.54 -36.80 11.48
N ASP A 608 -32.41 -37.16 10.86
CA ASP A 608 -31.19 -37.92 11.26
C ASP A 608 -31.36 -39.44 11.24
N ASP A 609 -30.56 -40.10 10.40
CA ASP A 609 -29.95 -41.40 10.66
C ASP A 609 -28.88 -41.74 9.58
N SER A 610 -27.76 -42.33 10.02
CA SER A 610 -26.71 -43.17 9.37
C SER A 610 -26.74 -43.50 7.84
N GLU A 611 -25.62 -43.77 7.13
CA GLU A 611 -24.25 -44.15 7.53
C GLU A 611 -23.18 -43.85 6.42
N ASP A 612 -21.91 -43.73 6.81
CA ASP A 612 -20.61 -43.83 6.06
C ASP A 612 -20.46 -43.50 4.55
N ASP A 613 -19.59 -42.51 4.23
CA ASP A 613 -18.43 -42.71 3.32
C ASP A 613 -17.30 -41.63 3.49
N VAL A 614 -16.12 -41.87 2.93
CA VAL A 614 -14.84 -41.19 3.27
C VAL A 614 -14.52 -39.93 2.44
N ILE A 615 -14.19 -38.80 3.11
CA ILE A 615 -13.76 -37.55 2.44
C ILE A 615 -12.47 -36.94 3.04
N PHE A 616 -11.44 -36.73 2.20
CA PHE A 616 -10.24 -35.93 2.52
C PHE A 616 -10.30 -34.53 1.86
N THR A 617 -10.77 -33.52 2.59
CA THR A 617 -10.92 -32.14 2.07
C THR A 617 -9.58 -31.39 1.94
N LYS A 618 -9.28 -30.82 0.76
CA LYS A 618 -8.10 -29.96 0.53
C LYS A 618 -8.41 -28.48 0.81
N LYS A 619 -7.65 -27.87 1.73
CA LYS A 619 -7.83 -26.49 2.22
C LYS A 619 -7.41 -25.43 1.19
N LYS A 620 -8.15 -24.31 1.12
CA LYS A 620 -7.69 -23.05 0.50
C LYS A 620 -6.39 -22.58 1.18
N GLN A 621 -5.38 -22.16 0.42
CA GLN A 621 -4.23 -21.46 1.01
C GLN A 621 -4.62 -20.01 1.31
N LYS A 622 -4.63 -19.65 2.60
CA LYS A 622 -4.74 -18.26 3.09
C LYS A 622 -3.66 -17.37 2.44
N GLN A 623 -3.84 -16.05 2.46
CA GLN A 623 -2.68 -15.15 2.43
C GLN A 623 -1.75 -15.55 3.59
N GLY A 624 -0.43 -15.65 3.34
CA GLY A 624 0.52 -16.02 4.39
C GLY A 624 0.46 -15.01 5.55
N PRO A 625 0.37 -15.46 6.82
CA PRO A 625 -0.02 -14.62 7.94
C PRO A 625 0.89 -13.39 8.11
N GLY A 626 0.29 -12.28 8.51
CA GLY A 626 0.95 -10.99 8.66
C GLY A 626 0.94 -10.12 7.40
N ARG A 627 0.19 -10.50 6.36
CA ARG A 627 0.10 -9.79 5.07
C ARG A 627 -1.30 -9.27 4.76
N GLU A 628 -2.18 -9.29 5.75
CA GLU A 628 -3.59 -8.92 5.70
C GLU A 628 -3.74 -7.39 5.54
N THR A 629 -4.49 -6.93 4.52
CA THR A 629 -4.74 -5.50 4.25
C THR A 629 -6.08 -5.00 4.82
N LYS A 630 -6.94 -5.91 5.27
CA LYS A 630 -8.26 -5.63 5.85
C LYS A 630 -8.29 -6.03 7.33
N TYR A 631 -9.13 -5.36 8.11
CA TYR A 631 -9.46 -5.77 9.48
C TYR A 631 -10.44 -6.95 9.48
N THR A 632 -10.18 -7.93 10.33
CA THR A 632 -11.15 -8.94 10.78
C THR A 632 -11.92 -8.37 11.96
N TYR A 633 -13.25 -8.55 11.98
CA TYR A 633 -14.14 -8.04 13.02
C TYR A 633 -14.79 -9.17 13.80
N SER A 634 -14.95 -9.04 15.11
CA SER A 634 -15.71 -9.97 15.95
C SER A 634 -16.30 -9.24 17.17
N SER A 635 -17.45 -9.71 17.63
CA SER A 635 -18.20 -9.15 18.76
C SER A 635 -18.36 -10.18 19.88
N ILE A 636 -18.39 -9.72 21.14
CA ILE A 636 -18.89 -10.51 22.27
C ILE A 636 -20.34 -10.14 22.49
N CYS A 637 -21.22 -11.13 22.38
CA CYS A 637 -22.66 -10.96 22.43
C CYS A 637 -23.23 -11.77 23.59
N LYS A 638 -24.15 -11.19 24.36
CA LYS A 638 -24.94 -11.93 25.35
C LYS A 638 -26.21 -12.49 24.73
N ASN A 639 -26.52 -13.76 24.97
CA ASN A 639 -27.86 -14.29 24.68
C ASN A 639 -28.88 -13.83 25.73
N GLU A 640 -30.12 -14.31 25.64
CA GLU A 640 -31.18 -13.90 26.56
C GLU A 640 -30.96 -14.38 27.99
N GLU A 641 -30.34 -15.55 28.14
CA GLU A 641 -29.89 -16.16 29.40
C GLU A 641 -28.63 -15.49 30.00
N GLY A 642 -28.05 -14.50 29.31
CA GLY A 642 -26.84 -13.79 29.75
C GLY A 642 -25.51 -14.49 29.46
N GLN A 643 -25.51 -15.63 28.76
CA GLN A 643 -24.28 -16.31 28.31
C GLN A 643 -23.55 -15.48 27.24
N MET A 644 -22.23 -15.37 27.34
CA MET A 644 -21.40 -14.71 26.32
C MET A 644 -21.05 -15.67 25.17
N ARG A 645 -21.09 -15.18 23.93
CA ARG A 645 -20.66 -15.88 22.70
C ARG A 645 -19.88 -14.93 21.80
N ILE A 646 -18.92 -15.45 21.02
CA ILE A 646 -18.19 -14.69 19.99
C ILE A 646 -18.98 -14.82 18.67
N LEU A 647 -19.35 -13.68 18.07
CA LEU A 647 -19.99 -13.63 16.75
C LEU A 647 -19.13 -12.84 15.74
N PRO A 648 -19.14 -13.18 14.44
CA PRO A 648 -18.36 -12.47 13.43
C PRO A 648 -18.98 -11.10 13.08
N GLY A 649 -18.14 -10.10 12.82
CA GLY A 649 -18.63 -8.78 12.43
C GLY A 649 -19.39 -8.07 13.56
N PHE A 650 -20.49 -7.41 13.19
CA PHE A 650 -21.35 -6.58 14.04
C PHE A 650 -22.74 -7.20 14.28
N ASP A 651 -22.94 -8.47 13.92
CA ASP A 651 -24.22 -9.18 14.06
C ASP A 651 -24.48 -9.53 15.54
N CYS A 652 -24.96 -8.55 16.32
CA CYS A 652 -24.87 -8.59 17.77
C CYS A 652 -25.88 -7.64 18.47
N ARG A 653 -27.10 -8.11 18.76
CA ARG A 653 -28.15 -7.28 19.42
C ARG A 653 -27.85 -6.89 20.88
N ARG A 654 -26.97 -7.61 21.57
CA ARG A 654 -26.55 -7.35 22.97
C ARG A 654 -25.02 -7.39 23.06
N GLN A 655 -24.38 -6.38 22.49
CA GLN A 655 -22.93 -6.33 22.28
C GLN A 655 -22.19 -5.84 23.53
N VAL A 656 -21.50 -6.74 24.23
CA VAL A 656 -20.64 -6.39 25.38
C VAL A 656 -19.37 -5.69 24.92
N ALA A 657 -18.82 -6.13 23.79
CA ALA A 657 -17.61 -5.59 23.19
C ALA A 657 -17.54 -5.90 21.69
N VAL A 658 -16.78 -5.09 20.95
CA VAL A 658 -16.40 -5.34 19.56
C VAL A 658 -14.89 -5.15 19.38
N GLY A 659 -14.27 -6.05 18.61
CA GLY A 659 -12.85 -6.06 18.34
C GLY A 659 -12.58 -6.09 16.85
N ARG A 660 -11.62 -5.29 16.39
CA ARG A 660 -11.10 -5.31 15.03
C ARG A 660 -9.60 -5.56 15.03
N PHE A 661 -9.13 -6.49 14.21
CA PHE A 661 -7.73 -6.88 14.12
C PHE A 661 -7.22 -6.97 12.68
N GLN A 662 -6.11 -6.31 12.38
CA GLN A 662 -5.39 -6.41 11.12
C GLN A 662 -3.99 -6.97 11.35
N ASN A 663 -3.74 -8.16 10.83
CA ASN A 663 -2.42 -8.79 10.90
C ASN A 663 -1.49 -8.29 9.78
N ALA A 664 -0.86 -7.12 9.98
CA ALA A 664 -0.07 -6.42 8.95
C ALA A 664 1.47 -6.50 9.16
N ILE A 665 1.92 -7.32 10.11
CA ILE A 665 3.34 -7.36 10.55
C ILE A 665 4.38 -7.57 9.43
N ASN A 666 4.08 -8.40 8.43
CA ASN A 666 4.92 -8.63 7.24
C ASN A 666 4.74 -7.56 6.14
N ILE A 667 4.05 -6.46 6.43
CA ILE A 667 3.91 -5.26 5.58
C ILE A 667 4.54 -4.04 6.28
N THR A 668 4.22 -3.80 7.55
CA THR A 668 4.56 -2.57 8.29
C THR A 668 5.57 -2.77 9.43
N GLY A 669 5.85 -4.02 9.82
CA GLY A 669 6.49 -4.35 11.09
C GLY A 669 5.53 -4.40 12.29
N TRP A 670 4.24 -4.12 12.10
CA TRP A 670 3.20 -4.07 13.14
C TRP A 670 1.90 -4.74 12.68
N SER A 671 1.24 -5.46 13.57
CA SER A 671 -0.19 -5.73 13.45
C SER A 671 -0.99 -4.71 14.27
N PHE A 672 -2.28 -4.53 13.98
CA PHE A 672 -3.13 -3.51 14.61
C PHE A 672 -4.33 -4.19 15.27
N LEU A 673 -4.59 -3.88 16.54
CA LEU A 673 -5.74 -4.38 17.30
C LEU A 673 -6.47 -3.20 17.94
N GLU A 674 -7.78 -3.11 17.75
CA GLU A 674 -8.61 -2.12 18.43
C GLU A 674 -9.83 -2.83 19.04
N ILE A 675 -10.15 -2.50 20.29
CA ILE A 675 -11.26 -3.10 21.03
C ILE A 675 -12.05 -2.00 21.74
N GLU A 676 -13.37 -2.05 21.60
CA GLU A 676 -14.33 -1.17 22.26
C GLU A 676 -15.32 -1.98 23.10
N THR A 677 -15.67 -1.51 24.30
CA THR A 677 -16.63 -2.17 25.21
C THR A 677 -17.80 -1.25 25.55
N MET A 678 -19.00 -1.81 25.67
CA MET A 678 -20.22 -1.03 25.84
C MET A 678 -20.56 -0.80 27.31
N ALA A 679 -21.03 0.41 27.62
CA ALA A 679 -21.04 0.96 28.98
C ALA A 679 -22.17 0.43 29.88
N GLU A 680 -23.20 -0.17 29.29
CA GLU A 680 -24.34 -0.78 29.97
C GLU A 680 -24.02 -2.13 30.65
N TYR A 681 -22.86 -2.71 30.36
CA TYR A 681 -22.40 -3.97 30.99
C TYR A 681 -21.50 -3.71 32.21
N PRO A 682 -21.49 -4.60 33.23
CA PRO A 682 -20.58 -4.52 34.36
C PRO A 682 -19.11 -4.35 33.95
N PRO A 683 -18.31 -3.50 34.62
CA PRO A 683 -16.91 -3.25 34.24
C PRO A 683 -16.03 -4.50 34.18
N GLU A 684 -16.30 -5.49 35.03
CA GLU A 684 -15.63 -6.80 35.05
C GLU A 684 -15.98 -7.65 33.82
N GLU A 685 -17.22 -7.57 33.32
CA GLU A 685 -17.65 -8.20 32.07
C GLU A 685 -17.06 -7.52 30.85
N GLN A 686 -17.04 -6.18 30.84
CA GLN A 686 -16.37 -5.40 29.79
C GLN A 686 -14.88 -5.76 29.71
N ALA A 687 -14.19 -5.81 30.85
CA ALA A 687 -12.79 -6.19 30.93
C ALA A 687 -12.56 -7.62 30.39
N TYR A 688 -13.36 -8.58 30.84
CA TYR A 688 -13.31 -9.97 30.38
C TYR A 688 -13.55 -10.08 28.86
N ALA A 689 -14.61 -9.45 28.34
CA ALA A 689 -14.98 -9.48 26.93
C ALA A 689 -13.88 -8.88 26.03
N ALA A 690 -13.24 -7.78 26.45
CA ALA A 690 -12.08 -7.23 25.75
C ALA A 690 -10.89 -8.20 25.75
N GLY A 691 -10.68 -8.93 26.85
CA GLY A 691 -9.71 -10.01 26.93
C GLY A 691 -9.99 -11.11 25.91
N VAL A 692 -11.23 -11.63 25.89
CA VAL A 692 -11.65 -12.69 24.96
C VAL A 692 -11.44 -12.28 23.51
N LEU A 693 -11.76 -11.03 23.15
CA LEU A 693 -11.53 -10.53 21.79
C LEU A 693 -10.04 -10.44 21.43
N GLU A 694 -9.16 -9.99 22.32
CA GLU A 694 -7.72 -10.04 22.04
C GLU A 694 -7.22 -11.48 21.90
N GLY A 695 -7.57 -12.36 22.84
CA GLY A 695 -7.16 -13.77 22.83
C GLY A 695 -7.60 -14.49 21.56
N PHE A 696 -8.85 -14.27 21.14
CA PHE A 696 -9.44 -14.86 19.94
C PHE A 696 -8.86 -14.28 18.64
N LEU A 697 -8.92 -12.94 18.48
CA LEU A 697 -8.50 -12.29 17.23
C LEU A 697 -6.99 -12.42 16.99
N THR A 698 -6.17 -12.42 18.05
CA THR A 698 -4.71 -12.49 17.93
C THR A 698 -4.12 -13.89 18.18
N LYS A 699 -4.95 -14.93 18.35
CA LYS A 699 -4.57 -16.32 18.69
C LYS A 699 -3.34 -16.85 17.94
N GLU A 700 -3.30 -16.68 16.63
CA GLU A 700 -2.18 -17.12 15.77
C GLU A 700 -0.86 -16.40 16.09
N LEU A 701 -0.91 -15.09 16.40
CA LEU A 701 0.28 -14.33 16.82
C LEU A 701 0.67 -14.58 18.28
N ILE A 702 -0.30 -14.86 19.17
CA ILE A 702 0.01 -15.28 20.56
C ILE A 702 0.83 -16.57 20.52
N GLY A 703 0.39 -17.58 19.77
CA GLY A 703 1.15 -18.83 19.62
C GLY A 703 2.58 -18.60 19.12
N TYR A 704 2.76 -17.80 18.07
CA TYR A 704 4.10 -17.45 17.58
C TYR A 704 4.94 -16.68 18.61
N HIS A 705 4.33 -15.79 19.40
CA HIS A 705 5.06 -15.03 20.41
C HIS A 705 5.46 -15.90 21.61
N LEU A 706 4.62 -16.85 22.03
CA LEU A 706 4.94 -17.81 23.08
C LEU A 706 6.13 -18.70 22.68
N GLU A 707 6.11 -19.26 21.47
CA GLU A 707 7.19 -20.07 20.89
C GLU A 707 8.52 -19.29 20.84
N ASN A 708 8.48 -18.05 20.31
CA ASN A 708 9.66 -17.20 20.16
C ASN A 708 10.28 -16.74 21.49
N THR A 709 9.63 -16.93 22.65
CA THR A 709 10.01 -16.22 23.88
C THR A 709 10.02 -17.05 25.16
N VAL A 710 8.91 -17.70 25.54
CA VAL A 710 8.75 -18.30 26.88
C VAL A 710 8.80 -19.82 26.87
N LEU A 711 8.24 -20.50 25.85
CA LEU A 711 8.06 -21.96 25.87
C LEU A 711 9.39 -22.72 26.02
N HIS A 712 10.46 -22.26 25.38
CA HIS A 712 11.81 -22.85 25.48
C HIS A 712 12.68 -22.25 26.61
N SER A 713 12.20 -21.22 27.33
CA SER A 713 13.03 -20.44 28.27
C SER A 713 13.53 -21.22 29.49
N CYS A 714 12.93 -22.38 29.75
CA CYS A 714 13.18 -23.24 30.91
C CYS A 714 13.98 -24.52 30.62
N GLU A 715 14.20 -24.88 29.34
CA GLU A 715 14.76 -26.21 28.96
C GLU A 715 16.11 -26.53 29.64
N ASN A 716 17.01 -25.55 29.69
CA ASN A 716 18.32 -25.67 30.32
C ASN A 716 18.36 -25.11 31.75
N TYR A 717 17.20 -24.74 32.32
CA TYR A 717 17.06 -23.87 33.49
C TYR A 717 15.98 -24.33 34.49
N THR A 718 15.67 -25.63 34.56
CA THR A 718 14.61 -26.20 35.42
C THR A 718 14.65 -25.70 36.87
N ILE A 719 15.78 -25.83 37.57
CA ILE A 719 15.97 -25.38 38.97
C ILE A 719 15.75 -23.86 39.16
N TYR A 720 15.86 -23.07 38.09
CA TYR A 720 15.48 -21.65 38.09
C TYR A 720 13.96 -21.49 37.86
N CYS A 721 13.40 -22.17 36.86
CA CYS A 721 11.97 -22.08 36.55
C CYS A 721 11.07 -22.66 37.65
N ASP A 722 11.47 -23.72 38.34
CA ASP A 722 10.76 -24.22 39.53
C ASP A 722 10.59 -23.10 40.57
N LYS A 723 11.62 -22.28 40.80
CA LYS A 723 11.56 -21.14 41.73
C LYS A 723 10.77 -19.96 41.17
N LEU A 724 10.83 -19.74 39.86
CA LEU A 724 10.05 -18.71 39.17
C LEU A 724 8.55 -19.01 39.26
N HIS A 725 8.16 -20.22 38.89
CA HIS A 725 6.77 -20.66 38.81
C HIS A 725 6.16 -20.76 40.22
N ASN A 726 6.88 -21.33 41.20
CA ASN A 726 6.44 -21.30 42.60
C ASN A 726 6.24 -19.85 43.09
N PHE A 727 7.18 -18.93 42.81
CA PHE A 727 7.03 -17.52 43.19
C PHE A 727 5.85 -16.82 42.49
N MET A 728 5.59 -17.11 41.21
CA MET A 728 4.44 -16.58 40.50
C MET A 728 3.11 -17.15 41.03
N HIS A 729 3.06 -18.44 41.37
CA HIS A 729 1.89 -19.09 41.94
C HIS A 729 1.59 -18.58 43.37
N GLU A 730 2.61 -18.49 44.24
CA GLU A 730 2.52 -17.82 45.54
C GLU A 730 2.01 -16.37 45.38
N ASN A 731 2.45 -15.66 44.33
CA ASN A 731 2.05 -14.29 44.10
C ASN A 731 0.59 -14.16 43.63
N MET A 732 0.13 -15.01 42.71
CA MET A 732 -1.27 -15.04 42.28
C MET A 732 -2.22 -15.48 43.41
N ASN A 733 -1.81 -16.44 44.24
CA ASN A 733 -2.54 -16.81 45.45
C ASN A 733 -2.65 -15.64 46.45
N TRP A 734 -1.55 -14.91 46.69
CA TRP A 734 -1.59 -13.71 47.54
C TRP A 734 -2.49 -12.60 46.97
N ILE A 735 -2.53 -12.44 45.64
CA ILE A 735 -3.45 -11.49 44.99
C ILE A 735 -4.91 -11.94 45.16
N ARG A 736 -5.21 -13.23 45.01
CA ARG A 736 -6.55 -13.82 45.25
C ARG A 736 -7.04 -13.57 46.68
N GLU A 737 -6.18 -13.86 47.67
CA GLU A 737 -6.47 -13.67 49.10
C GLU A 737 -6.60 -12.19 49.48
N THR A 738 -5.84 -11.31 48.82
CA THR A 738 -6.00 -9.87 49.05
C THR A 738 -7.28 -9.34 48.39
N LEU A 739 -7.61 -9.77 47.16
CA LEU A 739 -8.87 -9.39 46.50
C LEU A 739 -10.11 -9.79 47.30
N SER A 740 -10.15 -11.00 47.89
CA SER A 740 -11.30 -11.46 48.68
C SER A 740 -11.48 -10.73 50.02
N THR A 741 -10.45 -9.99 50.50
CA THR A 741 -10.52 -9.15 51.71
C THR A 741 -10.74 -7.67 51.41
N LYS A 742 -10.84 -7.29 50.13
CA LYS A 742 -10.95 -5.90 49.69
C LYS A 742 -12.39 -5.50 49.35
N SER A 743 -12.75 -4.27 49.67
CA SER A 743 -14.04 -3.71 49.26
C SER A 743 -14.05 -3.49 47.75
N PRO A 744 -15.16 -3.78 47.04
CA PRO A 744 -15.35 -3.37 45.65
C PRO A 744 -15.18 -1.85 45.41
N ASN A 745 -15.32 -1.03 46.46
CA ASN A 745 -15.11 0.41 46.43
C ASN A 745 -13.63 0.84 46.55
N ASP A 746 -12.69 -0.08 46.82
CA ASP A 746 -11.24 0.18 46.76
C ASP A 746 -10.82 0.26 45.28
N ALA A 747 -10.80 1.48 44.72
CA ALA A 747 -10.60 1.71 43.29
C ALA A 747 -9.32 1.07 42.72
N TYR A 748 -8.26 0.94 43.53
CA TYR A 748 -7.01 0.29 43.10
C TYR A 748 -7.18 -1.23 42.98
N TRP A 749 -7.79 -1.86 43.99
CA TRP A 749 -8.03 -3.30 43.98
C TRP A 749 -9.17 -3.70 43.01
N ALA A 750 -10.15 -2.83 42.78
CA ALA A 750 -11.13 -2.98 41.72
C ALA A 750 -10.50 -2.93 40.31
N GLN A 751 -9.44 -2.12 40.10
CA GLN A 751 -8.72 -2.13 38.83
C GLN A 751 -7.80 -3.36 38.67
N ILE A 752 -7.27 -3.93 39.75
CA ILE A 752 -6.62 -5.26 39.72
C ILE A 752 -7.65 -6.33 39.33
N ASN A 753 -8.83 -6.30 39.94
CA ASN A 753 -9.94 -7.22 39.64
C ASN A 753 -10.27 -7.21 38.13
N ARG A 754 -10.46 -6.03 37.53
CA ARG A 754 -10.68 -5.89 36.08
C ARG A 754 -9.48 -6.34 35.24
N THR A 755 -8.26 -5.99 35.63
CA THR A 755 -7.04 -6.42 34.92
C THR A 755 -6.91 -7.93 34.86
N LEU A 756 -7.28 -8.65 35.93
CA LEU A 756 -7.28 -10.11 35.96
C LEU A 756 -8.47 -10.74 35.23
N HIS A 757 -9.65 -10.10 35.22
CA HIS A 757 -10.75 -10.50 34.33
C HIS A 757 -10.35 -10.38 32.87
N GLN A 758 -9.70 -9.27 32.47
CA GLN A 758 -9.19 -9.10 31.12
C GLN A 758 -8.12 -10.15 30.77
N LEU A 759 -7.15 -10.41 31.65
CA LEU A 759 -6.14 -11.43 31.41
C LEU A 759 -6.76 -12.83 31.27
N THR A 760 -7.74 -13.18 32.12
CA THR A 760 -8.47 -14.45 32.03
C THR A 760 -9.30 -14.53 30.74
N GLY A 761 -9.87 -13.41 30.30
CA GLY A 761 -10.50 -13.30 28.98
C GLY A 761 -9.51 -13.64 27.86
N VAL A 762 -8.27 -13.12 27.90
CA VAL A 762 -7.24 -13.46 26.91
C VAL A 762 -6.94 -14.95 26.93
N TYR A 763 -6.89 -15.60 28.10
CA TYR A 763 -6.75 -17.07 28.17
C TYR A 763 -7.93 -17.75 27.47
N HIS A 764 -9.18 -17.44 27.85
CA HIS A 764 -10.36 -18.12 27.31
C HIS A 764 -10.52 -17.91 25.80
N GLY A 765 -10.22 -16.72 25.28
CA GLY A 765 -10.20 -16.44 23.84
C GLY A 765 -9.05 -17.11 23.11
N TYR A 766 -7.87 -17.23 23.73
CA TYR A 766 -6.71 -17.93 23.17
C TYR A 766 -6.90 -19.44 23.16
N ASP A 767 -7.39 -20.04 24.24
CA ASP A 767 -7.60 -21.49 24.34
C ASP A 767 -8.83 -21.91 23.52
N GLY A 768 -9.92 -21.15 23.64
CA GLY A 768 -11.25 -21.50 23.13
C GLY A 768 -12.12 -22.22 24.17
N THR A 769 -11.91 -21.95 25.45
CA THR A 769 -12.71 -22.51 26.55
C THR A 769 -14.07 -21.79 26.69
N PRO A 770 -15.05 -22.39 27.39
CA PRO A 770 -16.35 -21.74 27.64
C PRO A 770 -16.21 -20.34 28.26
N LEU A 771 -17.00 -19.39 27.77
CA LEU A 771 -16.90 -18.00 28.19
C LEU A 771 -17.62 -17.77 29.52
N SER A 772 -16.86 -17.41 30.54
CA SER A 772 -17.31 -17.19 31.91
C SER A 772 -16.53 -16.01 32.50
N PRO A 773 -17.18 -14.86 32.82
CA PRO A 773 -16.52 -13.70 33.43
C PRO A 773 -16.04 -14.00 34.86
N MET A 774 -14.85 -14.58 34.95
CA MET A 774 -14.18 -14.95 36.20
C MET A 774 -12.67 -14.67 36.12
N ILE A 775 -11.95 -14.86 37.22
CA ILE A 775 -10.49 -14.80 37.27
C ILE A 775 -9.91 -16.20 37.40
N SER A 776 -9.00 -16.55 36.48
CA SER A 776 -8.05 -17.65 36.67
C SER A 776 -6.81 -17.14 37.40
N TYR A 777 -6.43 -17.82 38.47
CA TYR A 777 -5.20 -17.58 39.23
C TYR A 777 -4.10 -18.60 38.91
N GLU A 778 -4.38 -19.54 38.01
CA GLU A 778 -3.42 -20.57 37.61
C GLU A 778 -2.32 -20.00 36.71
N LEU A 779 -1.18 -20.69 36.69
CA LEU A 779 -0.08 -20.35 35.78
C LEU A 779 -0.48 -20.73 34.35
N HIS A 780 -0.35 -19.76 33.45
CA HIS A 780 -0.61 -19.91 32.03
C HIS A 780 0.50 -19.17 31.26
N PRO A 781 1.00 -19.64 30.10
CA PRO A 781 2.09 -18.96 29.39
C PRO A 781 1.80 -17.51 29.00
N ILE A 782 0.52 -17.11 28.91
CA ILE A 782 0.12 -15.72 28.71
C ILE A 782 0.40 -14.84 29.96
N LEU A 783 0.32 -15.40 31.18
CA LEU A 783 0.79 -14.73 32.40
C LEU A 783 2.30 -14.48 32.37
N GLU A 784 3.06 -15.44 31.83
CA GLU A 784 4.53 -15.36 31.73
C GLU A 784 4.98 -14.27 30.77
N ILE A 785 4.39 -14.17 29.57
CA ILE A 785 4.72 -13.04 28.66
C ILE A 785 4.29 -11.69 29.26
N ASN A 786 3.15 -11.61 29.95
CA ASN A 786 2.78 -10.37 30.63
C ASN A 786 3.79 -10.02 31.75
N SER A 787 4.31 -11.04 32.44
CA SER A 787 5.28 -10.92 33.53
C SER A 787 6.75 -10.89 33.09
N MET A 788 7.03 -10.88 31.79
CA MET A 788 8.38 -11.04 31.24
C MET A 788 9.39 -9.99 31.73
N GLY A 789 8.96 -8.73 31.88
CA GLY A 789 9.79 -7.67 32.46
C GLY A 789 10.24 -7.94 33.91
N GLU A 790 9.49 -8.74 34.67
CA GLU A 790 9.87 -9.19 36.00
C GLU A 790 11.09 -10.14 35.96
N PHE A 791 11.21 -10.92 34.88
CA PHE A 791 12.17 -12.02 34.80
C PHE A 791 13.60 -11.53 34.83
N PHE A 792 13.90 -10.36 34.24
CA PHE A 792 15.24 -9.77 34.29
C PHE A 792 15.77 -9.60 35.72
N ASP A 793 14.93 -9.45 36.74
CA ASP A 793 15.34 -9.46 38.15
C ASP A 793 15.23 -10.81 38.83
N LEU A 794 14.20 -11.59 38.49
CA LEU A 794 13.98 -12.91 39.07
C LEU A 794 15.12 -13.86 38.69
N GLU A 795 15.67 -13.77 37.48
CA GLU A 795 16.93 -14.43 37.08
C GLU A 795 18.09 -14.10 38.04
N LYS A 796 18.25 -12.82 38.41
CA LYS A 796 19.28 -12.38 39.36
C LYS A 796 18.99 -12.83 40.80
N LYS A 797 17.71 -12.86 41.21
CA LYS A 797 17.26 -13.29 42.55
C LYS A 797 17.51 -14.77 42.76
N PHE A 798 17.15 -15.59 41.78
CA PHE A 798 17.18 -17.05 41.87
C PHE A 798 18.51 -17.65 41.41
N ASN A 799 19.48 -16.80 41.05
CA ASN A 799 20.82 -17.16 40.55
C ASN A 799 20.77 -18.09 39.33
N LYS A 800 19.99 -17.71 38.30
CA LYS A 800 20.08 -18.36 36.99
C LYS A 800 21.53 -18.28 36.50
N THR A 801 22.10 -19.40 36.05
CA THR A 801 23.44 -19.43 35.47
C THR A 801 23.47 -18.52 34.25
N VAL A 802 24.46 -17.61 34.20
CA VAL A 802 24.49 -16.54 33.19
C VAL A 802 24.64 -17.12 31.80
N ASP A 803 23.60 -16.95 30.98
CA ASP A 803 23.68 -17.29 29.57
C ASP A 803 24.56 -16.24 28.85
N PRO A 804 25.54 -16.65 28.00
CA PRO A 804 26.22 -15.70 27.12
C PRO A 804 25.26 -15.00 26.13
N THR A 805 24.02 -15.47 25.99
CA THR A 805 22.95 -14.83 25.24
C THR A 805 21.95 -14.01 26.09
N THR A 806 22.04 -13.97 27.43
CA THR A 806 21.09 -13.18 28.26
C THR A 806 21.21 -11.69 27.95
N LEU A 807 20.23 -11.19 27.20
CA LEU A 807 20.14 -9.79 26.82
C LEU A 807 19.69 -8.94 28.01
N ARG A 808 20.00 -7.64 27.96
CA ARG A 808 19.40 -6.65 28.86
C ARG A 808 18.54 -5.74 28.03
N GLU A 809 17.26 -5.63 28.39
CA GLU A 809 16.42 -4.59 27.82
C GLU A 809 17.03 -3.20 28.01
N SER A 810 16.81 -2.38 27.00
CA SER A 810 17.47 -1.09 26.85
C SER A 810 16.58 -0.15 26.06
N CYS A 811 16.43 1.08 26.51
CA CYS A 811 15.46 2.01 25.96
C CYS A 811 16.09 3.39 25.75
N SER A 812 15.73 4.07 24.68
CA SER A 812 16.06 5.48 24.45
C SER A 812 14.78 6.29 24.38
N GLY A 813 14.63 7.28 25.27
CA GLY A 813 13.46 8.16 25.32
C GLY A 813 13.84 9.63 25.21
N LEU A 814 12.96 10.45 24.65
CA LEU A 814 13.17 11.90 24.54
C LEU A 814 11.88 12.68 24.74
N VAL A 815 11.92 13.65 25.66
CA VAL A 815 10.97 14.77 25.74
C VAL A 815 11.66 15.99 25.15
N LYS A 816 11.07 16.68 24.16
CA LYS A 816 11.64 17.88 23.52
C LYS A 816 10.58 18.93 23.26
N ILE A 817 10.76 20.13 23.81
CA ILE A 817 9.99 21.32 23.45
C ILE A 817 10.52 21.84 22.11
N ALA A 818 9.66 22.00 21.09
CA ALA A 818 10.05 22.58 19.80
C ALA A 818 10.42 24.07 19.92
N PRO A 819 11.13 24.68 18.95
CA PRO A 819 11.41 26.12 18.93
C PRO A 819 10.15 26.96 19.17
N ASN A 820 10.30 28.08 19.88
CA ASN A 820 9.21 29.00 20.26
C ASN A 820 8.06 28.31 21.04
N ASN A 821 8.31 27.15 21.66
CA ASN A 821 7.33 26.28 22.30
C ASN A 821 6.18 25.88 21.35
N ALA A 822 6.46 25.74 20.05
CA ALA A 822 5.44 25.44 19.04
C ALA A 822 4.81 24.04 19.17
N ASP A 823 5.52 23.11 19.81
CA ASP A 823 5.12 21.71 20.00
C ASP A 823 5.86 21.11 21.21
N LEU A 824 5.40 19.95 21.66
CA LEU A 824 6.07 19.13 22.67
C LEU A 824 6.13 17.68 22.17
N PHE A 825 7.32 17.28 21.73
CA PHE A 825 7.61 15.94 21.27
C PHE A 825 7.87 15.01 22.46
N PHE A 826 7.26 13.83 22.40
CA PHE A 826 7.52 12.72 23.31
C PHE A 826 7.73 11.47 22.46
N SER A 827 8.88 10.81 22.61
CA SER A 827 9.24 9.65 21.80
C SER A 827 10.03 8.59 22.56
N HIS A 828 9.93 7.37 22.06
CA HIS A 828 10.54 6.18 22.65
C HIS A 828 11.04 5.19 21.60
N VAL A 829 12.14 4.50 21.91
CA VAL A 829 12.77 3.44 21.12
C VAL A 829 13.08 2.28 22.06
N THR A 830 12.36 1.17 21.87
CA THR A 830 12.60 -0.07 22.62
C THR A 830 13.76 -0.82 21.97
N MET A 831 14.70 -1.30 22.79
CA MET A 831 15.74 -2.25 22.40
C MET A 831 15.61 -3.50 23.25
N ASN A 832 15.53 -4.64 22.58
CA ASN A 832 15.38 -5.94 23.20
C ASN A 832 15.94 -7.00 22.22
N GLY A 833 15.74 -8.28 22.52
CA GLY A 833 16.03 -9.37 21.59
C GLY A 833 15.21 -9.30 20.31
N PHE A 834 15.82 -9.60 19.17
CA PHE A 834 15.10 -9.57 17.89
C PHE A 834 14.00 -10.64 17.78
N GLN A 835 14.00 -11.67 18.64
CA GLN A 835 12.89 -12.62 18.77
C GLN A 835 11.57 -11.97 19.22
N TYR A 836 11.63 -10.82 19.90
CA TYR A 836 10.43 -10.08 20.32
C TYR A 836 9.79 -9.28 19.19
N MET A 837 10.29 -9.32 17.94
CA MET A 837 9.73 -8.55 16.82
C MET A 837 8.34 -9.02 16.34
N THR A 838 7.61 -9.85 17.09
CA THR A 838 6.15 -10.07 16.91
C THR A 838 5.38 -8.90 17.55
N ARG A 839 5.06 -7.84 16.79
CA ARG A 839 4.56 -6.57 17.34
C ARG A 839 3.09 -6.28 17.04
N VAL A 840 2.40 -5.66 17.99
CA VAL A 840 1.01 -5.19 17.86
C VAL A 840 0.87 -3.76 18.39
N LEU A 841 0.36 -2.84 17.57
CA LEU A 841 -0.18 -1.56 18.05
C LEU A 841 -1.61 -1.79 18.51
N LYS A 842 -1.93 -1.34 19.72
CA LYS A 842 -3.21 -1.59 20.38
C LYS A 842 -3.94 -0.29 20.70
N MET A 843 -5.26 -0.30 20.58
CA MET A 843 -6.15 0.67 21.21
C MET A 843 -7.25 -0.06 21.98
N TYR A 844 -7.45 0.30 23.24
CA TYR A 844 -8.65 -0.08 23.98
C TYR A 844 -9.49 1.17 24.25
N LYS A 845 -10.80 1.06 24.12
CA LYS A 845 -11.80 2.07 24.46
C LYS A 845 -12.85 1.41 25.37
N PHE A 846 -12.64 1.47 26.67
CA PHE A 846 -13.55 0.86 27.63
C PHE A 846 -14.74 1.76 27.93
N GLY A 847 -15.96 1.21 27.94
CA GLY A 847 -17.19 1.81 28.48
C GLY A 847 -17.21 1.93 30.01
N TYR A 848 -16.05 2.16 30.65
CA TYR A 848 -15.97 2.41 32.09
C TYR A 848 -16.45 3.81 32.44
N ASN A 849 -16.92 4.00 33.67
CA ASN A 849 -17.23 5.33 34.20
C ASN A 849 -15.95 6.21 34.24
N THR A 850 -15.90 7.23 33.39
CA THR A 850 -14.76 8.15 33.22
C THR A 850 -14.39 8.95 34.48
N THR A 851 -15.30 9.06 35.46
CA THR A 851 -14.97 9.66 36.76
C THR A 851 -14.14 8.71 37.62
N GLN A 852 -14.33 7.39 37.49
CA GLN A 852 -13.62 6.36 38.23
C GLN A 852 -12.37 5.85 37.49
N VAL A 853 -12.51 5.55 36.20
CA VAL A 853 -11.45 5.03 35.31
C VAL A 853 -11.26 6.01 34.14
N PRO A 854 -10.78 7.23 34.39
CA PRO A 854 -10.60 8.28 33.38
C PRO A 854 -9.72 7.91 32.18
N GLY A 855 -8.72 7.06 32.38
CA GLY A 855 -7.85 6.53 31.33
C GLY A 855 -8.49 5.41 30.51
N HIS A 856 -9.82 5.23 30.61
CA HIS A 856 -10.64 4.23 29.91
C HIS A 856 -10.30 4.01 28.42
N THR A 857 -9.89 5.06 27.71
CA THR A 857 -9.44 4.98 26.32
C THR A 857 -7.93 5.21 26.23
N TYR A 858 -7.17 4.27 25.67
CA TYR A 858 -5.72 4.40 25.51
C TYR A 858 -5.17 3.63 24.31
N SER A 859 -4.11 4.17 23.70
CA SER A 859 -3.40 3.56 22.57
C SER A 859 -1.92 3.39 22.88
N PHE A 860 -1.34 2.26 22.49
CA PHE A 860 -0.02 1.83 22.97
C PHE A 860 0.66 0.83 22.03
N SER A 861 2.00 0.77 22.06
CA SER A 861 2.74 -0.30 21.40
C SER A 861 2.90 -1.50 22.34
N SER A 862 2.78 -2.71 21.79
CA SER A 862 2.69 -3.94 22.57
C SER A 862 3.05 -5.17 21.71
N TYR A 863 2.73 -6.34 22.25
CA TYR A 863 2.98 -7.68 21.72
C TYR A 863 1.68 -8.51 21.86
N PRO A 864 1.49 -9.60 21.11
CA PRO A 864 0.29 -10.44 21.20
C PRO A 864 0.07 -10.97 22.62
N GLY A 865 -1.16 -10.89 23.14
CA GLY A 865 -1.53 -11.38 24.46
C GLY A 865 -1.06 -10.53 25.66
N MET A 866 -0.19 -9.53 25.46
CA MET A 866 0.21 -8.59 26.51
C MET A 866 -0.80 -7.45 26.66
N ILE A 867 -1.59 -7.42 27.73
CA ILE A 867 -2.69 -6.43 27.90
C ILE A 867 -2.23 -5.03 28.36
N TYR A 868 -0.94 -4.75 28.19
CA TYR A 868 -0.25 -3.50 28.52
C TYR A 868 0.90 -3.23 27.53
N SER A 869 1.56 -2.09 27.67
CA SER A 869 2.77 -1.78 26.91
C SER A 869 4.02 -2.30 27.63
N SER A 870 4.59 -3.41 27.20
CA SER A 870 5.97 -3.81 27.57
C SER A 870 7.03 -2.98 26.82
N ASP A 871 6.60 -1.99 26.04
CA ASP A 871 7.44 -0.93 25.49
C ASP A 871 7.44 0.35 26.35
N ASP A 872 6.62 0.39 27.41
CA ASP A 872 6.31 1.60 28.19
C ASP A 872 5.89 2.83 27.34
N PHE A 873 5.38 2.64 26.12
CA PHE A 873 4.91 3.74 25.26
C PHE A 873 3.41 3.67 25.02
N LEU A 874 2.71 4.64 25.61
CA LEU A 874 1.26 4.71 25.68
C LEU A 874 0.79 6.17 25.68
N LEU A 875 -0.35 6.42 25.03
CA LEU A 875 -1.12 7.67 25.06
C LEU A 875 -2.50 7.35 25.67
N THR A 876 -2.99 8.18 26.59
CA THR A 876 -4.23 7.90 27.35
C THR A 876 -5.16 9.12 27.41
N SER A 877 -6.47 8.85 27.33
CA SER A 877 -7.59 9.80 27.47
C SER A 877 -7.63 10.54 28.80
N ALA A 878 -6.86 10.07 29.78
CA ALA A 878 -6.32 10.81 30.91
C ALA A 878 -6.01 12.30 30.61
N GLY A 879 -5.55 12.60 29.38
CA GLY A 879 -5.33 13.94 28.84
C GLY A 879 -6.53 14.91 28.87
N ASN A 880 -7.76 14.47 29.23
CA ASN A 880 -8.84 15.36 29.67
C ASN A 880 -9.16 15.10 31.16
N SER A 881 -9.09 16.19 31.96
CA SER A 881 -9.36 16.32 33.42
C SER A 881 -8.63 15.41 34.44
N ASN A 882 -7.64 15.96 35.16
CA ASN A 882 -6.74 15.51 36.27
C ASN A 882 -7.35 14.60 37.40
N PRO A 883 -6.77 13.46 37.96
CA PRO A 883 -5.34 13.01 38.08
C PRO A 883 -4.86 11.47 37.86
N LYS A 884 -3.65 11.22 37.26
CA LYS A 884 -2.53 10.16 37.10
C LYS A 884 -2.55 8.57 37.38
N HIS A 885 -1.66 7.58 37.00
CA HIS A 885 -0.30 7.34 36.31
C HIS A 885 0.68 6.33 37.10
N SER A 886 1.76 5.58 36.60
CA SER A 886 2.73 4.63 37.36
C SER A 886 3.87 3.72 36.61
N LEU A 887 4.99 2.95 37.05
CA LEU A 887 5.96 2.62 38.29
C LEU A 887 7.56 2.77 37.71
N SER A 888 8.77 2.00 37.67
CA SER A 888 9.49 0.65 37.99
C SER A 888 11.08 0.68 38.42
N PHE A 889 12.01 -0.15 39.08
CA PHE A 889 12.66 -1.56 39.36
C PHE A 889 12.84 -2.14 40.87
N SER A 890 13.45 -3.19 41.48
CA SER A 890 14.08 -4.57 41.44
C SER A 890 14.02 -5.17 42.92
N TYR A 891 14.43 -6.43 43.22
CA TYR A 891 14.21 -7.30 44.43
C TYR A 891 12.75 -7.53 44.92
N PRO A 892 12.19 -8.74 44.72
CA PRO A 892 10.80 -9.03 45.08
C PRO A 892 10.49 -9.92 46.29
N ILE A 893 9.43 -9.49 46.98
CA ILE A 893 8.57 -10.17 47.96
C ILE A 893 7.14 -10.19 47.36
N LEU A 894 6.26 -11.11 47.77
CA LEU A 894 4.89 -11.27 47.24
C LEU A 894 4.08 -9.95 47.26
N LYS A 895 3.91 -9.35 46.07
CA LYS A 895 3.38 -7.99 45.81
C LYS A 895 2.94 -7.88 44.34
N ILE A 896 2.25 -6.81 43.95
CA ILE A 896 1.70 -6.68 42.58
C ILE A 896 2.82 -6.53 41.52
N PRO A 897 2.86 -7.34 40.44
CA PRO A 897 3.83 -7.22 39.33
C PRO A 897 3.84 -5.84 38.65
N MET A 898 4.92 -5.49 37.94
CA MET A 898 5.03 -4.20 37.21
C MET A 898 3.89 -4.01 36.22
N TRP A 899 3.63 -5.02 35.39
CA TRP A 899 2.65 -4.92 34.30
C TRP A 899 1.22 -4.60 34.77
N ILE A 900 0.78 -5.17 35.90
CA ILE A 900 -0.50 -4.80 36.52
C ILE A 900 -0.44 -3.35 37.01
N ARG A 901 0.64 -2.94 37.69
CA ARG A 901 0.77 -1.59 38.27
C ARG A 901 0.73 -0.50 37.19
N VAL A 902 1.53 -0.63 36.12
CA VAL A 902 1.53 0.32 34.98
C VAL A 902 0.13 0.43 34.38
N LYS A 903 -0.54 -0.69 34.10
CA LYS A 903 -1.89 -0.71 33.53
C LYS A 903 -2.91 -0.06 34.47
N ASN A 904 -2.98 -0.54 35.73
CA ASN A 904 -3.87 -0.04 36.77
C ASN A 904 -3.91 1.47 36.79
N ALA A 905 -2.73 2.08 36.81
CA ALA A 905 -2.66 3.51 36.94
C ALA A 905 -2.87 4.23 35.62
N ASN A 906 -2.38 3.73 34.48
CA ASN A 906 -2.69 4.31 33.15
C ASN A 906 -4.20 4.43 32.90
N GLU A 907 -5.00 3.61 33.57
CA GLU A 907 -6.47 3.60 33.52
C GLU A 907 -7.12 4.45 34.63
N LEU A 908 -6.58 4.44 35.85
CA LEU A 908 -7.00 5.36 36.92
C LEU A 908 -6.52 6.82 36.68
N ALA A 909 -5.75 7.04 35.61
CA ALA A 909 -5.00 8.26 35.29
C ALA A 909 -5.66 9.41 34.58
N ARG A 910 -5.05 10.57 34.82
CA ARG A 910 -5.34 11.86 34.20
C ARG A 910 -4.09 12.74 33.93
N ASP A 911 -3.47 13.44 34.91
CA ASP A 911 -2.25 14.28 34.70
C ASP A 911 -0.91 13.67 35.20
N GLY A 912 -0.01 14.40 35.89
CA GLY A 912 1.40 13.99 36.15
C GLY A 912 1.92 13.61 37.57
N GLU A 913 1.50 14.25 38.68
CA GLU A 913 1.98 14.04 40.08
C GLU A 913 1.64 12.70 40.80
N GLN A 914 0.36 12.46 41.21
CA GLN A 914 -0.26 11.20 41.69
C GLN A 914 0.07 9.92 40.86
N TRP A 915 0.88 10.06 39.81
CA TRP A 915 1.39 9.02 38.93
C TRP A 915 2.32 8.15 39.74
N CYS A 916 3.23 8.86 40.35
CA CYS A 916 4.19 8.30 41.23
C CYS A 916 3.53 7.75 42.51
N ASP A 917 2.31 8.19 42.84
CA ASP A 917 1.51 7.70 43.98
C ASP A 917 0.70 6.44 43.67
N ILE A 918 -0.14 6.40 42.61
CA ILE A 918 -0.88 5.19 42.20
C ILE A 918 0.09 4.12 41.66
N PHE A 919 1.29 4.52 41.26
CA PHE A 919 2.43 3.62 41.41
C PHE A 919 2.59 3.24 42.86
N SER A 920 3.28 4.04 43.69
CA SER A 920 4.08 3.63 44.86
C SER A 920 3.51 2.52 45.78
N LEU A 921 2.19 2.37 45.81
CA LEU A 921 1.41 1.21 46.29
C LEU A 921 1.95 -0.17 45.84
N TYR A 922 2.24 -1.06 46.78
CA TYR A 922 2.55 -2.47 46.52
C TYR A 922 3.78 -2.72 45.61
N ASN A 923 4.83 -1.92 45.74
CA ASN A 923 6.11 -2.09 45.04
C ASN A 923 6.73 -3.49 45.16
N SER A 924 6.55 -4.31 44.12
CA SER A 924 7.13 -5.64 43.99
C SER A 924 8.63 -5.64 43.76
N GLY A 925 9.26 -4.54 43.37
CA GLY A 925 10.68 -4.52 43.08
C GLY A 925 11.03 -5.36 41.85
N THR A 926 10.62 -4.92 40.67
CA THR A 926 10.83 -5.59 39.37
C THR A 926 10.74 -4.59 38.19
N TYR A 927 11.50 -4.88 37.10
CA TYR A 927 11.61 -4.19 35.78
C TYR A 927 12.19 -2.75 35.78
N ASN A 928 13.33 -2.43 35.12
CA ASN A 928 14.07 -1.14 35.32
C ASN A 928 13.79 -0.09 34.26
N ASN A 929 12.89 0.85 34.55
CA ASN A 929 12.70 1.98 33.64
C ASN A 929 12.77 3.30 34.43
N GLN A 930 13.43 4.29 33.85
CA GLN A 930 13.25 5.69 34.24
C GLN A 930 12.03 6.17 33.47
N TRP A 931 10.90 6.31 34.14
CA TRP A 931 9.65 6.66 33.47
C TRP A 931 9.54 8.16 33.29
N LEU A 932 9.06 8.56 32.13
CA LEU A 932 8.91 9.94 31.71
C LEU A 932 7.41 10.23 31.55
N VAL A 933 6.87 11.06 32.42
CA VAL A 933 5.44 11.37 32.50
C VAL A 933 5.20 12.74 31.89
N VAL A 934 4.64 12.79 30.69
CA VAL A 934 4.34 14.06 30.01
C VAL A 934 2.85 14.37 30.13
N ASP A 935 2.48 15.29 31.02
CA ASP A 935 1.10 15.78 31.10
C ASP A 935 0.86 16.90 30.07
N TYR A 936 0.31 16.52 28.93
CA TYR A 936 0.03 17.43 27.84
C TYR A 936 -0.98 18.55 28.16
N LYS A 937 -1.81 18.45 29.22
CA LYS A 937 -2.72 19.56 29.61
C LYS A 937 -1.97 20.80 30.09
N ASN A 938 -0.81 20.59 30.70
CA ASN A 938 0.05 21.66 31.18
C ASN A 938 0.96 22.24 30.07
N PHE A 939 0.90 21.70 28.85
CA PHE A 939 1.54 22.29 27.66
C PHE A 939 0.55 23.06 26.80
N LYS A 940 0.90 24.29 26.40
CA LYS A 940 0.10 25.11 25.47
C LYS A 940 1.01 25.65 24.37
N PRO A 941 0.79 25.27 23.09
CA PRO A 941 1.61 25.72 21.96
C PRO A 941 1.76 27.25 21.92
N GLY A 942 2.99 27.72 21.72
CA GLY A 942 3.33 29.14 21.64
C GLY A 942 3.17 29.92 22.96
N LYS A 943 2.96 29.25 24.10
CA LYS A 943 2.93 29.87 25.43
C LYS A 943 4.19 29.52 26.24
N PRO A 944 4.54 30.29 27.27
CA PRO A 944 5.61 29.89 28.20
C PRO A 944 5.31 28.53 28.83
N ILE A 945 6.35 27.71 28.99
CA ILE A 945 6.29 26.45 29.74
C ILE A 945 5.95 26.79 31.20
N PRO A 946 5.04 26.06 31.87
CA PRO A 946 4.78 26.25 33.30
C PRO A 946 6.03 25.94 34.13
N ASP A 947 6.03 26.32 35.41
CA ASP A 947 7.14 26.01 36.33
C ASP A 947 7.06 24.58 36.88
N THR A 948 5.84 24.02 36.95
CA THR A 948 5.51 22.68 37.44
C THR A 948 4.47 22.00 36.56
N GLY A 949 4.21 20.71 36.80
CA GLY A 949 3.06 19.98 36.28
C GLY A 949 3.22 19.28 34.93
N LEU A 950 4.24 19.58 34.14
CA LEU A 950 4.37 19.10 32.75
C LEU A 950 5.17 17.80 32.60
N LEU A 951 6.32 17.67 33.28
CA LEU A 951 7.17 16.47 33.21
C LEU A 951 7.46 15.95 34.61
N TYR A 952 6.98 14.75 34.94
CA TYR A 952 7.45 14.01 36.11
C TYR A 952 8.38 12.88 35.68
N VAL A 953 9.39 12.60 36.50
CA VAL A 953 10.31 11.48 36.29
C VAL A 953 10.33 10.62 37.54
N LEU A 954 10.09 9.31 37.36
CA LEU A 954 10.14 8.30 38.42
C LEU A 954 11.25 7.29 38.15
N GLU A 955 11.96 6.92 39.21
CA GLU A 955 12.87 5.78 39.26
C GLU A 955 12.58 4.99 40.55
N GLN A 956 12.16 3.74 40.40
CA GLN A 956 11.95 2.80 41.52
C GLN A 956 13.21 1.89 41.63
N LEU A 957 13.45 1.37 42.83
CA LEU A 957 14.51 0.42 43.17
C LEU A 957 14.09 -0.55 44.29
N PRO A 958 14.93 -1.56 44.58
CA PRO A 958 14.79 -2.38 45.76
C PRO A 958 14.74 -1.61 47.07
N SER A 959 13.95 -2.16 47.99
CA SER A 959 14.06 -1.88 49.42
C SER A 959 14.29 -3.17 50.19
N ARG A 960 14.96 -3.07 51.34
CA ARG A 960 14.97 -4.14 52.35
C ARG A 960 13.77 -4.05 53.30
N ASN A 961 12.98 -2.97 53.22
CA ASN A 961 11.73 -2.87 53.96
C ASN A 961 10.65 -3.72 53.26
N LEU A 962 10.15 -4.73 53.97
CA LEU A 962 9.09 -5.61 53.49
C LEU A 962 7.85 -4.82 53.07
N CYS A 963 7.50 -3.76 53.80
CA CYS A 963 6.26 -2.99 53.59
C CYS A 963 6.31 -2.05 52.36
N SER A 964 7.49 -1.57 51.94
CA SER A 964 7.60 -0.61 50.82
C SER A 964 8.94 -0.71 50.08
N GLY A 965 8.87 -0.78 48.76
CA GLY A 965 10.03 -0.65 47.86
C GLY A 965 10.57 0.78 47.82
N TYR A 966 11.68 1.02 47.10
CA TYR A 966 12.36 2.32 47.13
C TYR A 966 12.04 3.15 45.88
N ILE A 967 11.00 3.97 45.94
CA ILE A 967 10.62 4.91 44.88
C ILE A 967 11.32 6.25 45.11
N VAL A 968 11.81 6.88 44.05
CA VAL A 968 12.10 8.32 44.01
C VAL A 968 11.45 8.90 42.76
N TYR A 969 10.66 9.96 42.94
CA TYR A 969 10.11 10.73 41.83
C TYR A 969 10.28 12.23 42.06
N ARG A 970 10.12 13.00 40.98
CA ARG A 970 10.06 14.46 41.04
C ARG A 970 9.44 15.04 39.77
N ASP A 971 8.77 16.17 39.93
CA ASP A 971 8.53 17.13 38.85
C ASP A 971 9.86 17.71 38.33
N LEU A 972 10.18 17.43 37.07
CA LEU A 972 11.34 17.95 36.33
C LEU A 972 10.92 18.93 35.21
N THR A 973 9.69 19.46 35.24
CA THR A 973 9.22 20.55 34.37
C THR A 973 10.22 21.71 34.32
N ASP A 974 10.71 22.11 35.49
CA ASP A 974 11.71 23.15 35.69
C ASP A 974 13.08 22.83 35.02
N VAL A 975 13.42 21.54 34.85
CA VAL A 975 14.60 21.09 34.07
C VAL A 975 14.29 21.13 32.57
N LEU A 976 13.13 20.61 32.16
CA LEU A 976 12.67 20.62 30.78
C LEU A 976 12.55 22.05 30.23
N LYS A 977 12.01 22.98 31.01
CA LYS A 977 11.90 24.42 30.73
C LYS A 977 13.26 25.07 30.51
N ARG A 978 14.25 24.81 31.39
CA ARG A 978 15.61 25.38 31.27
C ARG A 978 16.45 24.77 30.15
N LYS A 979 16.28 23.49 29.81
CA LYS A 979 17.07 22.80 28.77
C LYS A 979 16.39 22.69 27.40
N THR A 980 15.07 22.88 27.33
CA THR A 980 14.18 22.51 26.22
C THR A 980 14.05 21.00 25.94
N TYR A 981 14.75 20.13 26.68
CA TYR A 981 14.67 18.67 26.52
C TYR A 981 14.93 17.90 27.82
N PHE A 982 14.46 16.65 27.86
CA PHE A 982 14.86 15.63 28.83
C PHE A 982 15.04 14.26 28.14
N PRO A 983 16.24 13.66 28.16
CA PRO A 983 16.52 12.35 27.57
C PRO A 983 16.46 11.20 28.60
N SER A 984 16.17 9.98 28.16
CA SER A 984 16.35 8.73 28.92
C SER A 984 17.20 7.71 28.15
N TYR A 985 18.05 6.97 28.85
CA TYR A 985 19.05 6.05 28.27
C TYR A 985 19.59 4.99 29.27
N ASN A 986 18.70 4.38 30.06
CA ASN A 986 19.00 3.31 31.05
C ASN A 986 19.94 3.69 32.21
N ILE A 987 20.23 4.97 32.42
CA ILE A 987 21.02 5.44 33.56
C ILE A 987 20.11 6.30 34.43
N PRO A 988 20.04 6.06 35.75
CA PRO A 988 19.22 6.86 36.65
C PRO A 988 19.78 8.27 36.85
N TRP A 989 18.89 9.26 36.76
CA TRP A 989 19.07 10.68 37.04
C TRP A 989 19.19 10.94 38.54
N PHE A 990 18.39 10.26 39.37
CA PHE A 990 18.42 10.48 40.81
C PHE A 990 19.70 9.87 41.40
N SER A 991 20.63 10.72 41.87
CA SER A 991 21.91 10.23 42.41
C SER A 991 21.78 9.29 43.62
N SER A 992 20.63 9.28 44.32
CA SER A 992 20.27 8.28 45.33
C SER A 992 20.05 6.90 44.72
N ILE A 993 19.35 6.83 43.58
CA ILE A 993 19.14 5.62 42.78
C ILE A 993 20.48 5.14 42.20
N THR A 994 21.26 6.01 41.55
CA THR A 994 22.58 5.64 40.97
C THR A 994 23.58 5.07 42.00
N LYS A 995 23.48 5.53 43.26
CA LYS A 995 24.28 4.99 44.38
C LYS A 995 23.76 3.63 44.85
N ARG A 996 22.43 3.48 45.03
CA ARG A 996 21.79 2.26 45.54
C ARG A 996 21.81 1.10 44.55
N SER A 997 21.67 1.37 43.24
CA SER A 997 21.72 0.35 42.18
C SER A 997 23.11 -0.24 41.93
N GLY A 998 24.15 0.31 42.56
CA GLY A 998 25.53 -0.13 42.36
C GLY A 998 26.17 0.34 41.05
N LEU A 999 25.46 1.11 40.19
CA LEU A 999 26.01 1.66 38.94
C LEU A 999 27.28 2.50 39.18
N ALA A 1000 27.40 3.16 40.32
CA ALA A 1000 28.63 3.85 40.74
C ALA A 1000 29.89 2.95 40.72
N LYS A 1001 29.77 1.63 40.97
CA LYS A 1001 30.88 0.66 40.84
C LYS A 1001 31.22 0.39 39.38
N HIS A 1002 30.22 0.21 38.52
CA HIS A 1002 30.41 0.06 37.07
C HIS A 1002 31.02 1.33 36.45
N ALA A 1003 30.58 2.51 36.87
CA ALA A 1003 31.14 3.81 36.49
C ALA A 1003 32.59 4.04 36.98
N LYS A 1004 33.11 3.22 37.91
CA LYS A 1004 34.53 3.18 38.29
C LYS A 1004 35.33 2.19 37.43
N LYS A 1005 34.73 1.05 37.04
CA LYS A 1005 35.39 -0.01 36.25
C LYS A 1005 35.39 0.25 34.73
N TYR A 1006 34.29 0.78 34.20
CA TYR A 1006 34.00 0.95 32.76
C TYR A 1006 33.77 2.43 32.39
N GLY A 1007 34.44 3.34 33.09
CA GLY A 1007 34.48 4.76 32.76
C GLY A 1007 33.12 5.45 32.62
N ASN A 1008 32.92 6.12 31.49
CA ASN A 1008 31.77 6.99 31.24
C ASN A 1008 30.50 6.25 30.79
N TRP A 1009 30.58 4.97 30.38
CA TRP A 1009 29.42 4.23 29.84
C TRP A 1009 28.26 4.13 30.84
N PHE A 1010 28.58 4.09 32.14
CA PHE A 1010 27.61 3.98 33.24
C PHE A 1010 27.43 5.29 34.02
N ARG A 1011 27.71 6.44 33.40
CA ARG A 1011 27.60 7.78 34.03
C ARG A 1011 26.52 8.62 33.36
N TRP A 1012 25.61 9.16 34.17
CA TRP A 1012 24.59 10.10 33.73
C TRP A 1012 25.24 11.31 33.04
N GLY A 1013 24.68 11.76 31.92
CA GLY A 1013 25.23 12.86 31.13
C GLY A 1013 26.58 12.59 30.46
N LYS A 1014 27.12 11.36 30.47
CA LYS A 1014 28.45 11.05 29.89
C LYS A 1014 28.55 9.76 29.07
N CYS A 1015 27.55 8.88 29.09
CA CYS A 1015 27.50 7.73 28.18
C CYS A 1015 27.31 8.19 26.71
N PRO A 1016 27.59 7.34 25.70
CA PRO A 1016 27.46 7.71 24.28
C PRO A 1016 26.11 8.34 23.94
N ARG A 1017 25.00 7.69 24.31
CA ARG A 1017 23.64 8.21 24.06
C ARG A 1017 23.39 9.58 24.70
N ALA A 1018 23.89 9.80 25.92
CA ALA A 1018 23.78 11.11 26.56
C ALA A 1018 24.51 12.21 25.79
N ARG A 1019 25.69 11.91 25.24
CA ARG A 1019 26.48 12.86 24.44
C ARG A 1019 25.86 13.11 23.06
N ILE A 1020 25.30 12.09 22.40
CA ILE A 1020 24.56 12.24 21.14
C ILE A 1020 23.33 13.12 21.37
N PHE A 1021 22.52 12.84 22.41
CA PHE A 1021 21.41 13.72 22.77
C PHE A 1021 21.87 15.15 23.08
N GLU A 1022 22.91 15.35 23.88
CA GLU A 1022 23.42 16.69 24.21
C GLU A 1022 23.95 17.46 22.99
N ARG A 1023 24.55 16.76 22.01
CA ARG A 1023 24.99 17.34 20.73
C ARG A 1023 23.80 17.69 19.82
N ASP A 1024 22.84 16.78 19.66
CA ASP A 1024 21.91 16.81 18.53
C ASP A 1024 20.46 17.18 18.90
N HIS A 1025 20.05 17.19 20.18
CA HIS A 1025 18.65 17.48 20.55
C HIS A 1025 18.14 18.82 20.00
N HIS A 1026 19.01 19.82 19.81
CA HIS A 1026 18.63 21.14 19.32
C HIS A 1026 18.22 21.15 17.83
N LYS A 1027 18.60 20.11 17.07
CA LYS A 1027 18.20 19.91 15.67
C LYS A 1027 16.74 19.45 15.54
N VAL A 1028 16.18 18.90 16.61
CA VAL A 1028 14.78 18.46 16.66
C VAL A 1028 13.86 19.68 16.74
N VAL A 1029 13.22 19.97 15.61
CA VAL A 1029 12.28 21.09 15.43
C VAL A 1029 10.90 20.64 14.94
N ASP A 1030 10.83 19.43 14.38
CA ASP A 1030 9.65 18.77 13.81
C ASP A 1030 9.72 17.25 14.02
N ILE A 1031 8.74 16.52 13.47
CA ILE A 1031 8.67 15.06 13.61
C ILE A 1031 9.73 14.31 12.79
N ASP A 1032 10.16 14.84 11.63
CA ASP A 1032 11.14 14.17 10.78
C ASP A 1032 12.54 14.25 11.42
N THR A 1033 12.92 15.43 11.93
CA THR A 1033 14.16 15.62 12.71
C THR A 1033 14.14 14.87 14.06
N LEU A 1034 12.97 14.72 14.70
CA LEU A 1034 12.81 13.82 15.85
C LEU A 1034 13.08 12.36 15.46
N THR A 1035 12.53 11.93 14.31
CA THR A 1035 12.65 10.55 13.82
C THR A 1035 14.08 10.24 13.39
N GLU A 1036 14.77 11.18 12.74
CA GLU A 1036 16.19 11.07 12.40
C GLU A 1036 17.05 10.87 13.66
N LEU A 1037 16.89 11.73 14.69
CA LEU A 1037 17.65 11.60 15.94
C LEU A 1037 17.34 10.30 16.68
N MET A 1038 16.07 9.92 16.77
CA MET A 1038 15.68 8.73 17.54
C MET A 1038 16.03 7.41 16.81
N ARG A 1039 16.09 7.42 15.47
CA ARG A 1039 16.62 6.30 14.67
C ARG A 1039 18.14 6.37 14.44
N TYR A 1040 18.84 7.36 15.03
CA TYR A 1040 20.25 7.61 14.74
C TYR A 1040 21.17 6.47 15.21
N ASN A 1041 21.94 5.93 14.26
CA ASN A 1041 23.07 5.03 14.49
C ASN A 1041 24.06 5.10 13.32
N ASP A 1042 25.10 5.92 13.46
CA ASP A 1042 26.25 5.99 12.54
C ASP A 1042 27.55 5.57 13.26
N TYR A 1043 27.51 4.42 13.92
CA TYR A 1043 28.53 4.01 14.89
C TYR A 1043 29.98 3.91 14.36
N LYS A 1044 30.16 3.80 13.04
CA LYS A 1044 31.48 3.71 12.40
C LYS A 1044 32.15 5.08 12.23
N HIS A 1045 31.37 6.16 12.33
CA HIS A 1045 31.82 7.51 11.99
C HIS A 1045 31.61 8.50 13.14
N ASP A 1046 30.57 8.34 13.97
CA ASP A 1046 30.38 9.14 15.19
C ASP A 1046 31.55 8.96 16.18
N GLU A 1047 32.11 10.08 16.65
CA GLU A 1047 33.15 10.09 17.70
C GLU A 1047 32.66 9.53 19.04
N PHE A 1048 31.36 9.61 19.34
CA PHE A 1048 30.78 9.13 20.60
C PHE A 1048 30.52 7.62 20.58
N SER A 1049 30.47 7.01 19.40
CA SER A 1049 30.32 5.56 19.25
C SER A 1049 31.64 4.78 19.32
N ARG A 1050 32.77 5.50 19.43
CA ARG A 1050 34.10 4.92 19.59
C ARG A 1050 34.29 4.32 20.97
N CYS A 1051 34.98 3.19 21.04
CA CYS A 1051 35.37 2.55 22.30
C CYS A 1051 36.83 2.08 22.29
N ASN A 1052 37.34 1.76 23.48
CA ASN A 1052 38.61 1.06 23.67
C ASN A 1052 38.42 -0.44 23.36
N CYS A 1053 38.24 -0.73 22.08
CA CYS A 1053 37.71 -2.00 21.56
C CYS A 1053 38.35 -2.31 20.19
N THR A 1054 38.09 -3.48 19.62
CA THR A 1054 38.56 -3.86 18.28
C THR A 1054 37.41 -4.55 17.53
N PRO A 1055 36.84 -3.94 16.46
CA PRO A 1055 37.16 -2.62 15.90
C PRO A 1055 36.90 -1.48 16.90
N PRO A 1056 37.46 -0.26 16.71
CA PRO A 1056 37.45 0.82 17.71
C PRO A 1056 36.10 1.57 17.85
N TYR A 1057 34.99 0.88 17.63
CA TYR A 1057 33.62 1.38 17.70
C TYR A 1057 32.63 0.25 18.05
N THR A 1058 31.44 0.60 18.57
CA THR A 1058 30.35 -0.36 18.78
C THR A 1058 28.99 0.21 18.39
N ALA A 1059 28.18 -0.61 17.72
CA ALA A 1059 26.83 -0.31 17.29
C ALA A 1059 25.80 -0.22 18.44
N GLU A 1060 26.21 -0.56 19.67
CA GLU A 1060 25.44 -0.31 20.91
C GLU A 1060 25.59 1.14 21.43
N ALA A 1061 26.59 1.87 20.95
CA ALA A 1061 26.88 3.25 21.36
C ALA A 1061 26.12 4.30 20.51
N ALA A 1062 24.82 4.08 20.30
CA ALA A 1062 23.96 4.89 19.43
C ALA A 1062 22.56 5.10 20.06
N ILE A 1063 21.76 6.06 19.56
CA ILE A 1063 20.38 6.28 20.06
C ILE A 1063 19.49 5.07 19.74
N SER A 1064 19.67 4.48 18.55
CA SER A 1064 19.00 3.27 18.06
C SER A 1064 20.00 2.12 17.88
N ALA A 1065 20.33 1.40 18.96
CA ALA A 1065 21.37 0.36 18.98
C ALA A 1065 21.18 -0.77 17.95
N ARG A 1066 22.29 -1.39 17.52
CA ARG A 1066 22.33 -2.48 16.51
C ARG A 1066 23.45 -3.48 16.80
N GLY A 1067 23.38 -4.19 17.93
CA GLY A 1067 24.41 -5.13 18.38
C GLY A 1067 24.75 -6.24 17.37
N ASP A 1068 23.84 -6.57 16.45
CA ASP A 1068 24.10 -7.49 15.33
C ASP A 1068 25.17 -7.00 14.35
N LEU A 1069 25.40 -5.68 14.26
CA LEU A 1069 26.39 -5.06 13.37
C LEU A 1069 27.80 -4.95 13.99
N ASN A 1070 27.98 -5.42 15.22
CA ASN A 1070 29.31 -5.62 15.81
C ASN A 1070 29.93 -6.93 15.29
N LEU A 1071 31.26 -6.99 15.22
CA LEU A 1071 31.97 -8.21 14.79
C LEU A 1071 31.91 -9.30 15.88
N PRO A 1072 31.55 -10.57 15.55
CA PRO A 1072 31.53 -11.68 16.50
C PRO A 1072 32.88 -12.00 17.16
N ASP A 1073 33.97 -11.82 16.43
CA ASP A 1073 35.36 -12.01 16.87
C ASP A 1073 35.99 -10.73 17.48
N GLY A 1074 35.20 -9.66 17.57
CA GLY A 1074 35.67 -8.38 18.10
C GLY A 1074 35.94 -8.41 19.61
N LYS A 1075 36.83 -7.51 20.05
CA LYS A 1075 37.23 -7.37 21.45
C LYS A 1075 36.54 -6.15 22.06
N TYR A 1076 35.68 -6.36 23.05
CA TYR A 1076 34.86 -5.33 23.69
C TYR A 1076 35.03 -5.40 25.23
N GLU A 1077 34.86 -4.28 25.94
CA GLU A 1077 35.14 -4.21 27.39
C GLU A 1077 34.17 -5.05 28.25
N PHE A 1078 32.97 -5.33 27.73
CA PHE A 1078 32.00 -6.27 28.29
C PHE A 1078 31.01 -6.75 27.22
N GLN A 1079 30.35 -7.88 27.48
CA GLN A 1079 29.38 -8.58 26.62
C GLN A 1079 28.37 -7.64 25.92
N GLY A 1080 27.71 -6.76 26.68
CA GLY A 1080 26.74 -5.78 26.18
C GLY A 1080 27.31 -4.60 25.38
N MET A 1081 28.49 -4.76 24.78
CA MET A 1081 29.05 -3.88 23.73
C MET A 1081 29.42 -4.66 22.46
N GLY A 1082 29.33 -6.00 22.48
CA GLY A 1082 29.80 -6.86 21.39
C GLY A 1082 28.72 -7.27 20.41
N HIS A 1083 28.97 -8.35 19.68
CA HIS A 1083 27.97 -8.97 18.80
C HIS A 1083 26.91 -9.69 19.62
N VAL A 1084 25.65 -9.27 19.49
CA VAL A 1084 24.51 -9.80 20.25
C VAL A 1084 23.24 -9.75 19.41
N ASN A 1085 22.28 -10.65 19.70
CA ASN A 1085 20.95 -10.70 19.08
C ASN A 1085 20.02 -9.57 19.59
N HIS A 1086 20.51 -8.34 19.65
CA HIS A 1086 19.89 -7.21 20.33
C HIS A 1086 20.01 -5.91 19.54
N GLY A 1087 19.00 -5.05 19.65
CA GLY A 1087 19.02 -3.70 19.12
C GLY A 1087 17.65 -3.05 19.16
N ALA A 1088 17.57 -1.84 18.63
CA ALA A 1088 16.34 -1.05 18.55
C ALA A 1088 15.31 -1.71 17.63
N LEU A 1089 14.26 -2.28 18.25
CA LEU A 1089 13.17 -2.96 17.55
C LEU A 1089 12.25 -1.98 16.80
N ASP A 1090 12.16 -0.74 17.28
CA ASP A 1090 11.15 0.22 16.82
C ASP A 1090 11.52 1.70 17.03
N TYR A 1091 10.54 2.55 16.76
CA TYR A 1091 10.45 3.92 17.22
C TYR A 1091 8.97 4.29 17.33
N LYS A 1092 8.60 5.01 18.39
CA LYS A 1092 7.27 5.57 18.61
C LYS A 1092 7.41 7.05 18.98
N ALA A 1093 6.48 7.88 18.53
CA ALA A 1093 6.42 9.29 18.92
C ALA A 1093 4.98 9.82 18.94
N ARG A 1094 4.68 10.73 19.87
CA ARG A 1094 3.47 11.55 19.84
C ARG A 1094 3.63 12.64 18.79
N ILE A 1095 2.65 12.75 17.90
CA ILE A 1095 2.53 13.81 16.91
C ILE A 1095 1.37 14.73 17.28
N GLN A 1096 1.55 16.04 17.14
CA GLN A 1096 0.46 16.99 17.30
C GLN A 1096 -0.32 17.08 15.99
N PHE A 1097 -1.65 16.91 16.07
CA PHE A 1097 -2.53 17.25 14.96
C PHE A 1097 -2.39 18.76 14.66
N ARG A 1098 -2.01 19.08 13.42
CA ARG A 1098 -2.01 20.45 12.89
C ARG A 1098 -3.05 20.45 11.76
N PRO A 1099 -4.21 21.12 11.93
CA PRO A 1099 -5.15 21.27 10.84
C PRO A 1099 -4.58 22.26 9.81
N ASN A 1100 -3.98 21.72 8.74
CA ASN A 1100 -3.56 22.37 7.48
C ASN A 1100 -3.11 21.30 6.49
#